data_AF-A0A6S6YS02-F1
#
_entry.id   AF-A0A6S6YS02-F1
#
_cell.length_a   1.000
_cell.length_b   1.000
_cell.length_c   1.000
_cell.angle_alpha   90.00
_cell.angle_beta   90.00
_cell.angle_gamma   90.00
#
_symmetry.space_group_name_H-M   'P 1'
#
loop_
_entity.id
_entity.type
_entity.pdbx_description
1 polymer ?
#
loop_
_entity_poly.entity_id
_entity_poly.type
_entity_poly.pdbx_seq_one_letter_code
_entity_poly.pdbx_strand_id
1 'polypeptide(L)'
;MAQVINTNVSSLNAQRNLNMSQSSLATALQRLSSGLRINSAKDDAAGLAISDRMSSQVRGLNQAVRNANDGISLAQTAEGALGETNNILQRVRELSIQSANATNSASDRLALQSEVNQLISELDRISSTTSFNGLKLLDGNFVAQKFQVGAEANQTISLSVSGADSQSLGINKSNTDNTVNGITNATGNAVVSTLNVVATGSDATAANANATAQNFYVTDPDGNQSSPTSVSASAFSSSVIATSIDGMAGVTATVSGSNAVTLGGLTALATTAINGDRISFTLRSNTGTATTATDSINFVRDTTTYANLRDQLAAVINAGATNTGFTATANATANTVTINSVGATAKDIGVENFAVYDNVTSTIGADFTVTGGATNSSAANIGFNLNFKELNATSNTAIFGTNLTTGSGSALTDDASRQIALAVSLNNTALTSTNYARSGSFDTTTGTGTMTISFTNTTTSNVFSATISRTGNGSDAGFVIATSGGANLAINGFTNSGGGSTTSDSMTVTFGTDTAGSNGAGATANSVNNNGTNTNQLNAVASANNTSTITFGGSTLTEGTTTDSARQLASIDVVVEPGYTITADNATTGQKLLNIATALTAATTATRGLADATGGNNVAGQDLTINGSVSETVTIQDDASAKEIAALINAVSDKTGVQATARTRATLTDLSADGVVSMSLNGSSISANVTTTDLTELVNAINSKTGATGVGATLDITKTIVTLEHASGEDISILDFNSSAAVSSNTAPETVTLAVQGYKVDPADATGYSTSGSAVTLEAGGITTVAGNRDSTVIGGSIEFKSTGGYFSVVSSIAEEDGGLFGGNAEDLKASTNYTVATIDVSSVVGANTAVDIIDGALAKVNSIRADLGALQNRFASTVSNLQATAENITAARSRIQDADFAQETANLTRSQILQQAGVAMLAQANALPNQVLTLLRG
;
A
#
# COMPACT_ATOMS: atom_id res chain seq x y z
N MET A 1 -2.88 -58.98 -121.92
CA MET A 1 -2.04 -58.74 -120.72
C MET A 1 -0.60 -59.01 -121.11
N ALA A 2 0.34 -58.11 -120.80
CA ALA A 2 1.76 -58.36 -121.10
C ALA A 2 2.36 -59.34 -120.08
N GLN A 3 2.75 -60.54 -120.52
CA GLN A 3 3.47 -61.50 -119.67
C GLN A 3 4.96 -61.16 -119.67
N VAL A 4 5.42 -60.48 -118.61
CA VAL A 4 6.84 -60.13 -118.44
C VAL A 4 7.59 -61.29 -117.78
N ILE A 5 8.32 -62.07 -118.57
CA ILE A 5 9.02 -63.28 -118.09
C ILE A 5 10.23 -62.94 -117.20
N ASN A 6 10.90 -61.81 -117.45
CA ASN A 6 12.12 -61.40 -116.73
C ASN A 6 11.85 -60.87 -115.30
N THR A 7 10.59 -60.76 -114.87
CA THR A 7 10.23 -60.28 -113.53
C THR A 7 8.95 -60.98 -113.07
N ASN A 8 9.12 -62.13 -112.42
CA ASN A 8 7.99 -62.95 -111.96
C ASN A 8 7.27 -62.29 -110.78
N VAL A 9 6.28 -61.44 -111.09
CA VAL A 9 5.47 -60.71 -110.10
C VAL A 9 4.73 -61.67 -109.15
N SER A 10 4.31 -62.85 -109.62
CA SER A 10 3.65 -63.86 -108.79
C SER A 10 4.59 -64.45 -107.74
N SER A 11 5.84 -64.76 -108.11
CA SER A 11 6.86 -65.24 -107.17
C SER A 11 7.34 -64.14 -106.23
N LEU A 12 7.53 -62.90 -106.71
CA LEU A 12 7.81 -61.73 -105.86
C LEU A 12 6.67 -61.43 -104.86
N ASN A 13 5.42 -61.65 -105.24
CA ASN A 13 4.27 -61.56 -104.33
C ASN A 13 4.27 -62.70 -103.31
N ALA A 14 4.50 -63.94 -103.75
CA ALA A 14 4.61 -65.08 -102.84
C ALA A 14 5.76 -64.92 -101.83
N GLN A 15 6.93 -64.42 -102.27
CA GLN A 15 8.09 -64.15 -101.43
C GLN A 15 7.84 -63.01 -100.44
N ARG A 16 7.17 -61.92 -100.86
CA ARG A 16 6.75 -60.85 -99.94
C ARG A 16 5.76 -61.36 -98.88
N ASN A 17 4.78 -62.17 -99.27
CA ASN A 17 3.80 -62.75 -98.35
C ASN A 17 4.44 -63.78 -97.40
N LEU A 18 5.43 -64.55 -97.88
CA LEU A 18 6.20 -65.50 -97.08
C LEU A 18 7.07 -64.77 -96.06
N ASN A 19 7.78 -63.71 -96.45
CA ASN A 19 8.55 -62.87 -95.52
C ASN A 19 7.64 -62.21 -94.47
N MET A 20 6.50 -61.67 -94.88
CA MET A 20 5.49 -61.12 -93.97
C MET A 20 4.99 -62.18 -92.96
N SER A 21 4.73 -63.39 -93.44
CA SER A 21 4.31 -64.53 -92.58
C SER A 21 5.41 -64.97 -91.62
N GLN A 22 6.69 -64.98 -92.04
CA GLN A 22 7.83 -65.24 -91.17
C GLN A 22 7.99 -64.16 -90.09
N SER A 23 7.84 -62.88 -90.43
CA SER A 23 7.86 -61.79 -89.45
C SER A 23 6.71 -61.92 -88.43
N SER A 24 5.48 -62.21 -88.90
CA SER A 24 4.34 -62.45 -88.01
C SER A 24 4.55 -63.68 -87.10
N LEU A 25 5.11 -64.76 -87.64
CA LEU A 25 5.46 -65.97 -86.89
C LEU A 25 6.51 -65.66 -85.80
N ALA A 26 7.55 -64.90 -86.14
CA ALA A 26 8.59 -64.49 -85.21
C ALA A 26 8.03 -63.61 -84.08
N THR A 27 7.14 -62.66 -84.39
CA THR A 27 6.45 -61.86 -83.37
C THR A 27 5.55 -62.70 -82.48
N ALA A 28 4.77 -63.64 -83.04
CA ALA A 28 3.91 -64.53 -82.25
C ALA A 28 4.75 -65.44 -81.33
N LEU A 29 5.85 -66.03 -81.82
CA LEU A 29 6.81 -66.79 -81.00
C LEU A 29 7.43 -65.91 -79.91
N GLN A 30 7.85 -64.68 -80.24
CA GLN A 30 8.46 -63.75 -79.28
C GLN A 30 7.48 -63.41 -78.14
N ARG A 31 6.21 -63.11 -78.47
CA ARG A 31 5.17 -62.78 -77.48
C ARG A 31 4.74 -63.97 -76.64
N LEU A 32 4.58 -65.15 -77.26
CA LEU A 32 4.21 -66.38 -76.56
C LEU A 32 5.34 -66.86 -75.63
N SER A 33 6.59 -66.67 -76.03
CA SER A 33 7.78 -66.98 -75.22
C SER A 33 7.98 -66.00 -74.05
N SER A 34 7.79 -64.69 -74.27
CA SER A 34 7.91 -63.71 -73.19
C SER A 34 6.66 -63.59 -72.31
N GLY A 35 5.51 -64.12 -72.74
CA GLY A 35 4.20 -63.88 -72.10
C GLY A 35 3.69 -62.44 -72.23
N LEU A 36 4.35 -61.61 -73.06
CA LEU A 36 4.12 -60.17 -73.16
C LEU A 36 3.75 -59.79 -74.59
N ARG A 37 2.62 -59.11 -74.77
CA ARG A 37 2.16 -58.49 -76.03
C ARG A 37 3.07 -57.35 -76.47
N ILE A 38 3.61 -56.59 -75.52
CA ILE A 38 4.53 -55.47 -75.75
C ILE A 38 5.90 -55.87 -75.19
N ASN A 39 6.86 -56.15 -76.09
CA ASN A 39 8.20 -56.58 -75.72
C ASN A 39 9.26 -55.50 -76.08
N SER A 40 8.96 -54.62 -77.04
CA SER A 40 9.83 -53.51 -77.43
C SER A 40 9.04 -52.29 -77.91
N ALA A 41 9.68 -51.11 -77.92
CA ALA A 41 9.03 -49.84 -78.29
C ALA A 41 8.47 -49.80 -79.74
N LYS A 42 8.90 -50.72 -80.61
CA LYS A 42 8.35 -50.89 -81.97
C LYS A 42 6.93 -51.45 -81.97
N ASP A 43 6.54 -52.17 -80.91
CA ASP A 43 5.29 -52.93 -80.83
C ASP A 43 4.14 -52.02 -80.38
N ASP A 44 4.40 -51.18 -79.36
CA ASP A 44 3.58 -50.05 -78.93
C ASP A 44 4.41 -49.12 -78.02
N ALA A 45 4.82 -47.96 -78.53
CA ALA A 45 5.63 -47.00 -77.77
C ALA A 45 4.86 -46.33 -76.61
N ALA A 46 3.55 -46.11 -76.76
CA ALA A 46 2.73 -45.47 -75.74
C ALA A 46 2.36 -46.48 -74.64
N GLY A 47 1.96 -47.69 -75.02
CA GLY A 47 1.71 -48.80 -74.11
C GLY A 47 2.95 -49.18 -73.30
N LEU A 48 4.14 -49.21 -73.91
CA LEU A 48 5.39 -49.42 -73.20
C LEU A 48 5.66 -48.29 -72.18
N ALA A 49 5.59 -47.02 -72.58
CA ALA A 49 5.84 -45.89 -71.69
C ALA A 49 4.84 -45.79 -70.51
N ILE A 50 3.58 -46.21 -70.71
CA ILE A 50 2.60 -46.34 -69.63
C ILE A 50 2.95 -47.53 -68.73
N SER A 51 3.29 -48.68 -69.30
CA SER A 51 3.70 -49.86 -68.52
C SER A 51 4.96 -49.60 -67.68
N ASP A 52 5.95 -48.88 -68.22
CA ASP A 52 7.16 -48.50 -67.50
C ASP A 52 6.86 -47.55 -66.34
N ARG A 53 5.95 -46.58 -66.53
CA ARG A 53 5.48 -45.71 -65.44
C ARG A 53 4.75 -46.52 -64.36
N MET A 54 3.82 -47.40 -64.74
CA MET A 54 3.13 -48.31 -63.82
C MET A 54 4.11 -49.25 -63.10
N SER A 55 5.14 -49.73 -63.79
CA SER A 55 6.22 -50.57 -63.26
C SER A 55 7.06 -49.80 -62.23
N SER A 56 7.35 -48.52 -62.49
CA SER A 56 8.00 -47.63 -61.53
C SER A 56 7.12 -47.36 -60.31
N GLN A 57 5.84 -47.04 -60.51
CA GLN A 57 4.87 -46.82 -59.43
C GLN A 57 4.66 -48.08 -58.59
N VAL A 58 4.52 -49.27 -59.18
CA VAL A 58 4.43 -50.53 -58.42
C VAL A 58 5.70 -50.80 -57.62
N ARG A 59 6.91 -50.51 -58.14
CA ARG A 59 8.14 -50.58 -57.34
C ARG A 59 8.15 -49.58 -56.19
N GLY A 60 7.71 -48.34 -56.44
CA GLY A 60 7.57 -47.29 -55.43
C GLY A 60 6.58 -47.65 -54.32
N LEU A 61 5.40 -48.14 -54.67
CA LEU A 61 4.37 -48.62 -53.73
C LEU A 61 4.86 -49.81 -52.91
N ASN A 62 5.57 -50.77 -53.52
CA ASN A 62 6.16 -51.89 -52.79
C ASN A 62 7.27 -51.46 -51.81
N GLN A 63 8.05 -50.42 -52.13
CA GLN A 63 8.99 -49.83 -51.18
C GLN A 63 8.26 -49.04 -50.08
N ALA A 64 7.21 -48.29 -50.43
CA ALA A 64 6.36 -47.58 -49.46
C ALA A 64 5.69 -48.53 -48.45
N VAL A 65 5.24 -49.71 -48.90
CA VAL A 65 4.73 -50.78 -48.01
C VAL A 65 5.82 -51.25 -47.04
N ARG A 66 7.07 -51.44 -47.50
CA ARG A 66 8.18 -51.77 -46.58
C ARG A 66 8.43 -50.66 -45.57
N ASN A 67 8.61 -49.43 -46.05
CA ASN A 67 8.82 -48.25 -45.19
C ASN A 67 7.70 -48.07 -44.14
N ALA A 68 6.45 -48.37 -44.49
CA ALA A 68 5.33 -48.32 -43.56
C ALA A 68 5.36 -49.45 -42.51
N ASN A 69 5.81 -50.66 -42.88
CA ASN A 69 6.06 -51.75 -41.92
C ASN A 69 7.26 -51.46 -41.01
N ASP A 70 8.30 -50.77 -41.51
CA ASP A 70 9.39 -50.28 -40.68
C ASP A 70 8.89 -49.25 -39.66
N GLY A 71 7.99 -48.35 -40.07
CA GLY A 71 7.28 -47.40 -39.19
C GLY A 71 6.44 -48.09 -38.10
N ILE A 72 5.72 -49.17 -38.45
CA ILE A 72 5.00 -50.01 -37.46
C ILE A 72 5.99 -50.65 -36.49
N SER A 73 7.08 -51.22 -36.99
CA SER A 73 8.09 -51.93 -36.18
C SER A 73 8.80 -50.99 -35.20
N LEU A 74 9.12 -49.77 -35.63
CA LEU A 74 9.66 -48.72 -34.77
C LEU A 74 8.63 -48.29 -33.70
N ALA A 75 7.38 -48.04 -34.10
CA ALA A 75 6.32 -47.69 -33.15
C ALA A 75 6.05 -48.79 -32.12
N GLN A 76 6.12 -50.06 -32.52
CA GLN A 76 6.04 -51.22 -31.61
C GLN A 76 7.26 -51.34 -30.68
N THR A 77 8.45 -50.99 -31.15
CA THR A 77 9.67 -50.97 -30.32
C THR A 77 9.57 -49.89 -29.24
N ALA A 78 9.09 -48.68 -29.59
CA ALA A 78 8.84 -47.61 -28.64
C ALA A 78 7.71 -47.97 -27.65
N GLU A 79 6.59 -48.51 -28.15
CA GLU A 79 5.45 -48.95 -27.34
C GLU A 79 5.83 -50.02 -26.31
N GLY A 80 6.65 -51.01 -26.71
CA GLY A 80 7.14 -52.06 -25.81
C GLY A 80 8.03 -51.50 -24.69
N ALA A 81 8.95 -50.59 -25.02
CA ALA A 81 9.79 -49.92 -24.02
C ALA A 81 8.97 -49.03 -23.07
N LEU A 82 7.98 -48.29 -23.59
CA LEU A 82 7.03 -47.52 -22.77
C LEU A 82 6.12 -48.39 -21.90
N GLY A 83 5.86 -49.64 -22.30
CA GLY A 83 5.22 -50.64 -21.46
C GLY A 83 6.02 -50.94 -20.19
N GLU A 84 7.35 -51.11 -20.32
CA GLU A 84 8.22 -51.32 -19.15
C GLU A 84 8.42 -50.04 -18.33
N THR A 85 8.51 -48.86 -18.96
CA THR A 85 8.44 -47.57 -18.25
C THR A 85 7.16 -47.46 -17.41
N ASN A 86 6.02 -47.93 -17.94
CA ASN A 86 4.74 -47.94 -17.22
C ASN A 86 4.77 -48.90 -16.02
N ASN A 87 5.32 -50.12 -16.19
CA ASN A 87 5.51 -51.09 -15.09
C ASN A 87 6.41 -50.53 -13.98
N ILE A 88 7.51 -49.88 -14.35
CA ILE A 88 8.43 -49.23 -13.40
C ILE A 88 7.71 -48.12 -12.63
N LEU A 89 7.00 -47.22 -13.32
CA LEU A 89 6.23 -46.16 -12.68
C LEU A 89 5.16 -46.70 -11.73
N GLN A 90 4.44 -47.76 -12.11
CA GLN A 90 3.50 -48.45 -11.21
C GLN A 90 4.22 -49.01 -9.96
N ARG A 91 5.40 -49.61 -10.11
CA ARG A 91 6.19 -50.10 -8.97
C ARG A 91 6.68 -48.97 -8.06
N VAL A 92 7.14 -47.84 -8.62
CA VAL A 92 7.49 -46.65 -7.83
C VAL A 92 6.24 -46.13 -7.10
N ARG A 93 5.05 -46.16 -7.72
CA ARG A 93 3.77 -45.80 -7.08
C ARG A 93 3.44 -46.68 -5.88
N GLU A 94 3.63 -47.99 -6.00
CA GLU A 94 3.47 -48.93 -4.88
C GLU A 94 4.40 -48.57 -3.72
N LEU A 95 5.68 -48.29 -4.00
CA LEU A 95 6.68 -47.92 -3.00
C LEU A 95 6.36 -46.57 -2.34
N SER A 96 5.86 -45.59 -3.11
CA SER A 96 5.37 -44.31 -2.58
C SER A 96 4.17 -44.51 -1.63
N ILE A 97 3.16 -45.27 -2.05
CA ILE A 97 1.99 -45.60 -1.21
C ILE A 97 2.42 -46.40 0.02
N GLN A 98 3.36 -47.34 -0.12
CA GLN A 98 3.92 -48.07 1.02
C GLN A 98 4.60 -47.11 2.00
N SER A 99 5.48 -46.22 1.52
CA SER A 99 6.23 -45.27 2.33
C SER A 99 5.35 -44.25 3.06
N ALA A 100 4.24 -43.83 2.44
CA ALA A 100 3.27 -42.91 3.02
C ALA A 100 2.58 -43.46 4.30
N ASN A 101 2.64 -44.77 4.58
CA ASN A 101 2.09 -45.33 5.82
C ASN A 101 2.92 -44.91 7.04
N ALA A 102 2.24 -44.34 8.05
CA ALA A 102 2.85 -43.88 9.30
C ALA A 102 3.52 -44.98 10.14
N THR A 103 3.27 -46.27 9.84
CA THR A 103 3.90 -47.41 10.52
C THR A 103 5.34 -47.68 10.08
N ASN A 104 5.81 -47.09 8.98
CA ASN A 104 7.21 -47.24 8.55
C ASN A 104 8.14 -46.34 9.38
N SER A 105 9.30 -46.87 9.77
CA SER A 105 10.36 -46.05 10.36
C SER A 105 11.05 -45.19 9.29
N ALA A 106 11.81 -44.17 9.72
CA ALA A 106 12.64 -43.38 8.81
C ALA A 106 13.70 -44.24 8.08
N SER A 107 14.22 -45.29 8.75
CA SER A 107 15.12 -46.27 8.12
C SER A 107 14.45 -47.11 7.04
N ASP A 108 13.18 -47.50 7.23
CA ASP A 108 12.43 -48.25 6.21
C ASP A 108 12.18 -47.38 4.97
N ARG A 109 11.78 -46.11 5.18
CA ARG A 109 11.59 -45.15 4.07
C ARG A 109 12.87 -44.87 3.29
N LEU A 110 14.04 -44.84 3.94
CA LEU A 110 15.33 -44.71 3.27
C LEU A 110 15.68 -45.95 2.42
N ALA A 111 15.29 -47.15 2.87
CA ALA A 111 15.42 -48.36 2.08
C ALA A 111 14.48 -48.36 0.85
N LEU A 112 13.23 -47.92 1.03
CA LEU A 112 12.28 -47.72 -0.08
C LEU A 112 12.79 -46.69 -1.09
N GLN A 113 13.34 -45.55 -0.64
CA GLN A 113 13.97 -44.56 -1.52
C GLN A 113 15.14 -45.16 -2.32
N SER A 114 15.88 -46.10 -1.73
CA SER A 114 16.99 -46.77 -2.43
C SER A 114 16.49 -47.68 -3.56
N GLU A 115 15.34 -48.34 -3.40
CA GLU A 115 14.66 -49.09 -4.47
C GLU A 115 14.11 -48.14 -5.55
N VAL A 116 13.48 -47.03 -5.14
CA VAL A 116 12.98 -45.98 -6.05
C VAL A 116 14.10 -45.39 -6.90
N ASN A 117 15.25 -45.05 -6.32
CA ASN A 117 16.42 -44.54 -7.05
C ASN A 117 16.94 -45.53 -8.10
N GLN A 118 16.90 -46.84 -7.82
CA GLN A 118 17.30 -47.88 -8.78
C GLN A 118 16.28 -48.00 -9.92
N LEU A 119 14.99 -47.93 -9.61
CA LEU A 119 13.90 -47.94 -10.59
C LEU A 119 13.95 -46.73 -11.53
N ILE A 120 14.22 -45.53 -11.01
CA ILE A 120 14.42 -44.32 -11.82
C ILE A 120 15.67 -44.45 -12.71
N SER A 121 16.77 -45.00 -12.18
CA SER A 121 17.98 -45.26 -12.97
C SER A 121 17.73 -46.28 -14.10
N GLU A 122 16.88 -47.27 -13.86
CA GLU A 122 16.48 -48.27 -14.86
C GLU A 122 15.53 -47.67 -15.92
N LEU A 123 14.62 -46.76 -15.53
CA LEU A 123 13.78 -45.98 -16.45
C LEU A 123 14.65 -45.15 -17.42
N ASP A 124 15.66 -44.44 -16.89
CA ASP A 124 16.62 -43.67 -17.69
C ASP A 124 17.47 -44.58 -18.58
N ARG A 125 17.83 -45.77 -18.10
CA ARG A 125 18.50 -46.79 -18.91
C ARG A 125 17.61 -47.27 -20.06
N ILE A 126 16.33 -47.53 -19.84
CA ILE A 126 15.40 -47.95 -20.90
C ILE A 126 15.25 -46.83 -21.93
N SER A 127 15.01 -45.59 -21.50
CA SER A 127 14.90 -44.43 -22.39
C SER A 127 16.17 -44.25 -23.25
N SER A 128 17.33 -44.18 -22.61
CA SER A 128 18.62 -43.94 -23.27
C SER A 128 19.17 -45.14 -24.06
N THR A 129 18.74 -46.38 -23.81
CA THR A 129 19.18 -47.55 -24.60
C THR A 129 18.27 -47.87 -25.78
N THR A 130 16.95 -47.67 -25.64
CA THR A 130 15.95 -47.96 -26.68
C THR A 130 16.29 -47.26 -27.99
N SER A 131 16.58 -48.05 -29.03
CA SER A 131 16.90 -47.52 -30.35
C SER A 131 16.40 -48.42 -31.47
N PHE A 132 16.07 -47.81 -32.61
CA PHE A 132 15.75 -48.52 -33.85
C PHE A 132 16.73 -48.06 -34.93
N ASN A 133 17.49 -49.00 -35.49
CA ASN A 133 18.54 -48.73 -36.47
C ASN A 133 19.55 -47.64 -36.02
N GLY A 134 19.91 -47.64 -34.73
CA GLY A 134 20.82 -46.66 -34.11
C GLY A 134 20.19 -45.32 -33.71
N LEU A 135 18.97 -45.02 -34.15
CA LEU A 135 18.23 -43.83 -33.74
C LEU A 135 17.57 -44.06 -32.38
N LYS A 136 17.81 -43.16 -31.43
CA LYS A 136 17.14 -43.14 -30.12
C LYS A 136 15.70 -42.70 -30.27
N LEU A 137 14.80 -43.30 -29.49
CA LEU A 137 13.34 -43.10 -29.64
C LEU A 137 12.69 -42.34 -28.48
N LEU A 138 13.27 -42.42 -27.28
CA LEU A 138 12.63 -41.98 -26.02
C LEU A 138 13.38 -40.86 -25.29
N ASP A 139 14.48 -40.36 -25.87
CA ASP A 139 15.30 -39.25 -25.33
C ASP A 139 14.68 -37.86 -25.58
N GLY A 140 13.51 -37.79 -26.22
CA GLY A 140 12.83 -36.54 -26.58
C GLY A 140 13.36 -35.85 -27.83
N ASN A 141 14.48 -36.30 -28.41
CA ASN A 141 15.03 -35.76 -29.64
C ASN A 141 14.35 -36.32 -30.91
N PHE A 142 13.54 -37.38 -30.78
CA PHE A 142 12.85 -38.04 -31.90
C PHE A 142 11.60 -37.28 -32.39
N VAL A 143 11.82 -36.09 -32.95
CA VAL A 143 10.75 -35.18 -33.41
C VAL A 143 10.58 -35.21 -34.94
N ALA A 144 9.33 -35.34 -35.40
CA ALA A 144 8.88 -35.14 -36.79
C ALA A 144 9.62 -35.96 -37.87
N GLN A 145 10.03 -37.18 -37.55
CA GLN A 145 10.67 -38.11 -38.50
C GLN A 145 9.69 -38.56 -39.58
N LYS A 146 10.11 -38.51 -40.85
CA LYS A 146 9.22 -38.70 -42.01
C LYS A 146 9.42 -40.06 -42.68
N PHE A 147 8.36 -40.86 -42.71
CA PHE A 147 8.30 -42.11 -43.45
C PHE A 147 7.66 -41.88 -44.82
N GLN A 148 8.40 -42.11 -45.91
CA GLN A 148 7.87 -42.06 -47.28
C GLN A 148 6.99 -43.29 -47.52
N VAL A 149 5.67 -43.08 -47.56
CA VAL A 149 4.64 -44.11 -47.67
C VAL A 149 3.80 -43.96 -48.95
N GLY A 150 4.43 -43.51 -50.03
CA GLY A 150 3.82 -43.46 -51.36
C GLY A 150 4.86 -43.47 -52.48
N ALA A 151 4.39 -43.60 -53.72
CA ALA A 151 5.25 -43.64 -54.90
C ALA A 151 5.72 -42.26 -55.38
N GLU A 152 4.99 -41.19 -55.01
CA GLU A 152 5.28 -39.82 -55.42
C GLU A 152 5.88 -39.02 -54.25
N ALA A 153 6.65 -37.97 -54.55
CA ALA A 153 7.35 -37.17 -53.53
C ALA A 153 6.40 -36.55 -52.49
N ASN A 154 6.88 -36.43 -51.25
CA ASN A 154 6.18 -35.87 -50.09
C ASN A 154 4.94 -36.65 -49.59
N GLN A 155 4.62 -37.81 -50.17
CA GLN A 155 3.63 -38.75 -49.63
C GLN A 155 4.18 -39.42 -48.35
N THR A 156 4.11 -38.70 -47.24
CA THR A 156 4.79 -39.05 -45.98
C THR A 156 3.84 -39.12 -44.79
N ILE A 157 4.19 -39.97 -43.83
CA ILE A 157 3.66 -39.93 -42.46
C ILE A 157 4.78 -39.44 -41.55
N SER A 158 4.53 -38.37 -40.81
CA SER A 158 5.42 -37.90 -39.75
C SER A 158 5.14 -38.66 -38.46
N LEU A 159 6.21 -39.05 -37.76
CA LEU A 159 6.20 -39.63 -36.42
C LEU A 159 7.04 -38.74 -35.50
N SER A 160 6.46 -38.39 -34.35
CA SER A 160 7.18 -37.81 -33.22
C SER A 160 6.97 -38.72 -32.02
N VAL A 161 8.00 -38.89 -31.19
CA VAL A 161 7.89 -39.58 -29.91
C VAL A 161 8.40 -38.60 -28.84
N SER A 162 7.59 -38.35 -27.81
CA SER A 162 7.99 -37.48 -26.71
C SER A 162 9.05 -38.17 -25.83
N GLY A 163 9.80 -37.38 -25.08
CA GLY A 163 10.70 -37.92 -24.05
C GLY A 163 9.96 -38.79 -23.03
N ALA A 164 10.63 -39.86 -22.60
CA ALA A 164 10.16 -40.77 -21.56
C ALA A 164 11.28 -41.11 -20.56
N ASP A 165 12.22 -40.17 -20.36
CA ASP A 165 13.23 -40.21 -19.29
C ASP A 165 12.70 -39.57 -17.99
N SER A 166 13.49 -39.65 -16.93
CA SER A 166 13.13 -39.15 -15.59
C SER A 166 12.98 -37.63 -15.51
N GLN A 167 13.51 -36.88 -16.48
CA GLN A 167 13.45 -35.42 -16.54
C GLN A 167 12.30 -34.89 -17.40
N SER A 168 11.85 -35.65 -18.41
CA SER A 168 10.74 -35.30 -19.29
C SER A 168 9.40 -35.86 -18.81
N LEU A 169 9.40 -36.93 -18.01
CA LEU A 169 8.22 -37.45 -17.33
C LEU A 169 8.00 -36.73 -15.99
N GLY A 170 6.74 -36.39 -15.71
CA GLY A 170 6.37 -35.66 -14.51
C GLY A 170 4.98 -35.04 -14.61
N ILE A 171 4.75 -34.03 -13.77
CA ILE A 171 3.53 -33.25 -13.71
C ILE A 171 3.88 -31.76 -13.61
N ASN A 172 3.17 -30.91 -14.35
CA ASN A 172 3.32 -29.46 -14.20
C ASN A 172 2.47 -29.03 -13.01
N LYS A 173 3.04 -28.25 -12.08
CA LYS A 173 2.32 -27.64 -10.96
C LYS A 173 2.61 -26.15 -10.85
N SER A 174 1.72 -25.42 -10.20
CA SER A 174 1.90 -24.03 -9.79
C SER A 174 1.15 -23.85 -8.48
N ASN A 175 1.71 -23.10 -7.53
CA ASN A 175 1.15 -22.96 -6.19
C ASN A 175 0.85 -21.48 -5.92
N THR A 176 -0.25 -21.19 -5.25
CA THR A 176 -0.38 -19.90 -4.54
C THR A 176 0.51 -19.91 -3.31
N ASP A 177 0.97 -18.72 -2.91
CA ASP A 177 1.54 -18.53 -1.59
C ASP A 177 0.39 -18.53 -0.55
N ASN A 178 0.62 -19.20 0.58
CA ASN A 178 -0.27 -19.16 1.75
C ASN A 178 0.24 -18.06 2.67
N THR A 179 -0.06 -16.82 2.31
CA THR A 179 0.26 -15.67 3.13
C THR A 179 -0.68 -15.63 4.34
N VAL A 180 -0.13 -15.78 5.55
CA VAL A 180 -0.87 -15.42 6.75
C VAL A 180 -0.92 -13.91 6.83
N ASN A 181 -2.12 -13.36 6.70
CA ASN A 181 -2.34 -11.94 6.86
C ASN A 181 -2.49 -11.59 8.34
N GLY A 182 -1.51 -10.87 8.85
CA GLY A 182 -1.74 -9.83 9.84
C GLY A 182 -1.34 -8.51 9.18
N ILE A 183 -1.97 -7.41 9.59
CA ILE A 183 -1.95 -6.10 8.91
C ILE A 183 -0.58 -5.75 8.29
N THR A 184 -0.40 -6.07 7.00
CA THR A 184 0.78 -5.70 6.20
C THR A 184 0.69 -4.27 5.66
N ASN A 185 -0.45 -3.60 5.81
CA ASN A 185 -0.57 -2.15 5.60
C ASN A 185 -0.18 -1.37 6.88
N ALA A 186 1.04 -1.62 7.35
CA ALA A 186 1.62 -0.98 8.53
C ALA A 186 3.02 -0.46 8.24
N THR A 187 3.04 0.71 7.63
CA THR A 187 3.96 1.69 8.19
C THR A 187 3.25 2.24 9.44
N GLY A 188 3.79 2.27 10.68
CA GLY A 188 5.05 1.81 11.29
C GLY A 188 5.72 2.80 12.29
N ASN A 189 6.87 3.40 11.97
CA ASN A 189 7.75 4.23 12.81
C ASN A 189 7.12 5.57 13.11
N ALA A 190 6.58 5.66 14.31
CA ALA A 190 6.56 6.92 15.01
C ALA A 190 7.98 7.20 15.52
N VAL A 191 8.75 7.92 14.71
CA VAL A 191 9.41 9.07 15.33
C VAL A 191 8.33 10.14 15.41
N VAL A 192 7.77 10.40 16.59
CA VAL A 192 6.85 11.53 16.78
C VAL A 192 7.67 12.82 16.84
N SER A 193 8.26 13.19 15.70
CA SER A 193 9.03 14.43 15.58
C SER A 193 8.09 15.60 15.36
N THR A 194 8.31 16.68 16.11
CA THR A 194 7.64 17.99 16.03
C THR A 194 6.28 18.14 16.73
N LEU A 195 6.27 18.00 18.06
CA LEU A 195 5.31 18.71 18.91
C LEU A 195 5.55 20.23 18.79
N ASN A 196 4.81 20.92 17.93
CA ASN A 196 5.03 22.35 17.64
C ASN A 196 3.71 23.17 17.65
N VAL A 197 3.22 23.47 18.85
CA VAL A 197 1.92 24.13 19.10
C VAL A 197 2.10 25.64 19.28
N VAL A 198 1.18 26.45 18.73
CA VAL A 198 1.27 27.93 18.72
C VAL A 198 0.02 28.59 19.30
N ALA A 199 -0.03 28.68 20.63
CA ALA A 199 -1.18 29.22 21.36
C ALA A 199 -1.18 30.77 21.42
N THR A 200 -2.37 31.37 21.44
CA THR A 200 -2.61 32.83 21.44
C THR A 200 -3.47 33.28 22.61
N GLY A 201 -3.25 34.51 23.09
CA GLY A 201 -3.99 35.13 24.20
C GLY A 201 -3.68 36.62 24.40
N SER A 202 -4.21 37.21 25.48
CA SER A 202 -4.05 38.62 25.88
C SER A 202 -2.79 38.92 26.71
N ASP A 203 -2.11 37.86 27.14
CA ASP A 203 -0.78 37.84 27.73
C ASP A 203 -0.25 36.39 27.56
N ALA A 204 1.02 36.12 27.86
CA ALA A 204 1.56 34.77 27.68
C ALA A 204 0.96 33.71 28.63
N THR A 205 0.46 34.10 29.80
CA THR A 205 -0.20 33.20 30.76
C THR A 205 -1.59 32.82 30.25
N ALA A 206 -2.33 33.79 29.71
CA ALA A 206 -3.60 33.58 29.03
C ALA A 206 -3.44 32.76 27.73
N ALA A 207 -2.37 33.01 26.95
CA ALA A 207 -2.02 32.19 25.79
C ALA A 207 -1.73 30.73 26.20
N ASN A 208 -1.10 30.52 27.36
CA ASN A 208 -0.88 29.19 27.94
C ASN A 208 -2.20 28.52 28.37
N ALA A 209 -3.08 29.26 29.05
CA ALA A 209 -4.34 28.76 29.61
C ALA A 209 -5.38 28.37 28.54
N ASN A 210 -5.19 28.77 27.29
CA ASN A 210 -6.06 28.46 26.16
C ASN A 210 -5.84 27.04 25.60
N ALA A 211 -4.85 26.30 26.11
CA ALA A 211 -4.65 24.88 25.82
C ALA A 211 -5.02 24.02 27.04
N THR A 212 -5.76 22.93 26.80
CA THR A 212 -6.22 22.03 27.87
C THR A 212 -5.09 21.16 28.40
N ALA A 213 -5.07 20.91 29.71
CA ALA A 213 -4.21 19.90 30.30
C ALA A 213 -4.44 18.54 29.61
N GLN A 214 -3.38 17.75 29.44
CA GLN A 214 -3.46 16.40 28.88
C GLN A 214 -2.74 15.41 29.80
N ASN A 215 -3.31 14.23 29.90
CA ASN A 215 -2.71 13.09 30.56
C ASN A 215 -1.98 12.25 29.53
N PHE A 216 -0.70 11.97 29.79
CA PHE A 216 0.07 11.01 29.02
C PHE A 216 0.02 9.65 29.70
N TYR A 217 -0.05 8.62 28.88
CA TYR A 217 -0.11 7.23 29.28
C TYR A 217 0.93 6.47 28.48
N VAL A 218 1.86 5.82 29.16
CA VAL A 218 2.76 4.88 28.50
C VAL A 218 2.21 3.48 28.65
N THR A 219 2.37 2.71 27.59
CA THR A 219 2.12 1.29 27.46
C THR A 219 3.46 0.59 27.55
N ASP A 220 3.66 -0.35 28.47
CA ASP A 220 4.80 -1.27 28.37
C ASP A 220 4.52 -2.44 27.38
N PRO A 221 5.52 -3.26 27.01
CA PRO A 221 5.40 -4.34 26.01
C PRO A 221 4.42 -5.41 26.44
N ASP A 222 4.32 -5.62 27.76
CA ASP A 222 3.32 -6.47 28.40
C ASP A 222 1.91 -5.85 28.38
N GLY A 223 1.80 -4.70 27.72
CA GLY A 223 0.61 -3.93 27.46
C GLY A 223 0.08 -3.33 28.74
N ASN A 224 0.83 -2.39 29.27
CA ASN A 224 0.54 -1.80 30.57
C ASN A 224 0.39 -0.31 30.58
N GLN A 225 -0.76 0.19 30.98
CA GLN A 225 -0.84 1.64 31.18
C GLN A 225 0.03 2.05 32.36
N SER A 226 0.72 3.17 32.25
CA SER A 226 1.20 3.89 33.42
C SER A 226 0.00 4.51 34.13
N SER A 227 0.16 4.87 35.41
CA SER A 227 -0.68 5.94 35.95
C SER A 227 -0.56 7.19 35.05
N PRO A 228 -1.64 7.95 34.81
CA PRO A 228 -1.61 9.12 33.94
C PRO A 228 -0.60 10.15 34.46
N THR A 229 0.38 10.51 33.61
CA THR A 229 1.22 11.68 33.88
C THR A 229 0.50 12.91 33.34
N SER A 230 -0.18 13.62 34.23
CA SER A 230 -0.88 14.87 33.91
C SER A 230 0.08 16.02 33.65
N VAL A 231 0.13 16.52 32.41
CA VAL A 231 0.79 17.77 32.05
C VAL A 231 -0.24 18.90 32.14
N SER A 232 -0.08 19.76 33.15
CA SER A 232 -1.05 20.82 33.45
C SER A 232 -1.01 21.99 32.47
N ALA A 233 -2.14 22.72 32.36
CA ALA A 233 -2.26 23.87 31.45
C ALA A 233 -1.35 25.06 31.82
N SER A 234 -0.80 25.10 33.03
CA SER A 234 0.23 26.07 33.45
C SER A 234 1.66 25.60 33.14
N ALA A 235 1.86 24.33 32.74
CA ALA A 235 3.15 23.68 32.62
C ALA A 235 3.63 23.46 31.17
N PHE A 236 3.03 24.10 30.16
CA PHE A 236 3.47 24.06 28.76
C PHE A 236 4.84 24.74 28.53
N SER A 237 5.92 24.16 29.06
CA SER A 237 7.27 24.40 28.57
C SER A 237 7.82 23.10 28.02
N SER A 238 8.43 23.12 26.84
CA SER A 238 8.95 21.91 26.18
C SER A 238 9.80 21.05 27.11
N SER A 239 10.64 21.69 27.94
CA SER A 239 11.46 21.00 28.95
C SER A 239 10.65 20.37 30.07
N VAL A 240 9.57 21.00 30.54
CA VAL A 240 8.73 20.43 31.62
C VAL A 240 7.88 19.28 31.08
N ILE A 241 7.39 19.41 29.85
CA ILE A 241 6.65 18.35 29.14
C ILE A 241 7.58 17.16 28.91
N ALA A 242 8.77 17.39 28.37
CA ALA A 242 9.79 16.35 28.15
C ALA A 242 10.12 15.63 29.47
N THR A 243 10.52 16.35 30.53
CA THR A 243 10.82 15.74 31.84
C THR A 243 9.62 15.03 32.47
N SER A 244 8.38 15.46 32.21
CA SER A 244 7.18 14.75 32.69
C SER A 244 7.02 13.40 31.99
N ILE A 245 7.29 13.34 30.69
CA ILE A 245 7.12 12.13 29.87
C ILE A 245 8.34 11.18 29.97
N ASP A 246 9.56 11.73 30.11
CA ASP A 246 10.82 11.01 30.27
C ASP A 246 10.89 10.21 31.59
N GLY A 247 10.07 10.58 32.58
CA GLY A 247 9.92 9.83 33.83
C GLY A 247 9.04 8.58 33.72
N MET A 248 8.55 8.24 32.53
CA MET A 248 7.64 7.11 32.28
C MET A 248 8.43 5.90 31.75
N ALA A 249 8.14 4.70 32.26
CA ALA A 249 8.92 3.49 31.95
C ALA A 249 8.95 3.18 30.44
N GLY A 250 10.14 2.89 29.89
CA GLY A 250 10.35 2.58 28.47
C GLY A 250 10.05 3.73 27.49
N VAL A 251 10.00 4.98 27.98
CA VAL A 251 10.00 6.19 27.15
C VAL A 251 11.19 7.06 27.51
N THR A 252 11.82 7.62 26.49
CA THR A 252 12.84 8.66 26.62
C THR A 252 12.37 9.88 25.84
N ALA A 253 12.12 10.98 26.53
CA ALA A 253 11.59 12.21 25.94
C ALA A 253 12.58 13.36 26.14
N THR A 254 13.16 13.83 25.03
CA THR A 254 14.18 14.88 25.06
C THR A 254 13.72 16.09 24.26
N VAL A 255 14.06 17.29 24.73
CA VAL A 255 13.84 18.51 23.93
C VAL A 255 14.92 18.56 22.84
N SER A 256 14.50 18.64 21.58
CA SER A 256 15.41 18.66 20.44
C SER A 256 16.25 19.96 20.38
N GLY A 257 17.18 20.04 19.43
CA GLY A 257 18.04 21.22 19.24
C GLY A 257 17.30 22.50 18.80
N SER A 258 17.91 23.65 19.06
CA SER A 258 17.49 25.04 18.72
C SER A 258 16.12 25.26 18.06
N ASN A 259 15.18 25.85 18.81
CA ASN A 259 13.86 26.25 18.26
C ASN A 259 13.99 27.44 17.29
N ALA A 260 13.13 27.50 16.27
CA ALA A 260 13.08 28.55 15.26
C ALA A 260 11.63 28.90 14.91
N VAL A 261 11.26 30.18 15.05
CA VAL A 261 9.90 30.67 14.83
C VAL A 261 9.89 31.82 13.85
N THR A 262 8.95 31.81 12.90
CA THR A 262 8.84 32.85 11.89
C THR A 262 7.82 33.91 12.29
N LEU A 263 8.24 35.18 12.29
CA LEU A 263 7.38 36.36 12.30
C LEU A 263 7.08 36.77 10.87
N GLY A 264 5.79 36.79 10.53
CA GLY A 264 5.24 37.24 9.25
C GLY A 264 4.18 38.32 9.44
N GLY A 265 3.39 38.59 8.40
CA GLY A 265 2.46 39.74 8.37
C GLY A 265 3.16 41.09 8.24
N LEU A 266 4.50 41.12 8.15
CA LEU A 266 5.31 42.33 8.11
C LEU A 266 4.97 43.28 6.95
N THR A 267 4.38 42.80 5.85
CA THR A 267 3.87 43.67 4.78
C THR A 267 2.67 44.50 5.25
N ALA A 268 1.74 43.90 6.00
CA ALA A 268 0.57 44.60 6.54
C ALA A 268 1.00 45.60 7.63
N LEU A 269 1.83 45.15 8.58
CA LEU A 269 2.45 46.05 9.56
C LEU A 269 3.24 47.19 8.90
N ALA A 270 3.94 46.91 7.79
CA ALA A 270 4.69 47.93 7.05
C ALA A 270 3.79 48.95 6.32
N THR A 271 2.46 48.73 6.25
CA THR A 271 1.49 49.74 5.78
C THR A 271 0.82 50.52 6.92
N THR A 272 0.80 49.99 8.15
CA THR A 272 0.18 50.67 9.31
C THR A 272 1.18 51.47 10.14
N ALA A 273 2.32 50.87 10.51
CA ALA A 273 3.36 51.50 11.32
C ALA A 273 4.29 52.34 10.43
N ILE A 274 4.01 53.62 10.18
CA ILE A 274 4.79 54.47 9.26
C ILE A 274 6.15 54.91 9.85
N ASN A 275 6.94 55.68 9.09
CA ASN A 275 8.25 56.15 9.53
C ASN A 275 8.13 57.12 10.72
N GLY A 276 8.76 56.76 11.84
CA GLY A 276 8.66 57.50 13.11
C GLY A 276 7.82 56.77 14.16
N ASP A 277 6.95 55.83 13.77
CA ASP A 277 6.12 55.07 14.69
C ASP A 277 6.94 54.12 15.55
N ARG A 278 6.49 53.87 16.78
CA ARG A 278 7.19 53.02 17.74
C ARG A 278 6.52 51.65 17.82
N ILE A 279 7.22 50.63 17.36
CA ILE A 279 6.80 49.23 17.43
C ILE A 279 7.41 48.63 18.71
N SER A 280 6.57 47.97 19.52
CA SER A 280 7.00 47.31 20.74
C SER A 280 6.39 45.92 20.93
N PHE A 281 7.18 44.99 21.42
CA PHE A 281 6.75 43.68 21.94
C PHE A 281 7.85 43.10 22.83
N THR A 282 7.52 42.14 23.69
CA THR A 282 8.52 41.44 24.52
C THR A 282 8.74 40.02 24.01
N LEU A 283 9.99 39.66 23.70
CA LEU A 283 10.40 38.29 23.42
C LEU A 283 10.71 37.55 24.72
N ARG A 284 10.27 36.29 24.82
CA ARG A 284 10.47 35.47 26.02
C ARG A 284 10.92 34.07 25.71
N SER A 285 11.95 33.63 26.44
CA SER A 285 12.49 32.28 26.38
C SER A 285 12.43 31.61 27.75
N ASN A 286 11.91 30.38 27.78
CA ASN A 286 11.80 29.59 29.00
C ASN A 286 12.66 28.33 28.90
N THR A 287 13.34 27.96 29.99
CA THR A 287 14.23 26.79 30.12
C THR A 287 13.69 25.78 31.14
N GLY A 288 12.38 25.72 31.37
CA GLY A 288 11.73 24.81 32.33
C GLY A 288 12.01 25.10 33.81
N THR A 289 12.83 26.09 34.12
CA THR A 289 13.10 26.62 35.46
C THR A 289 12.76 28.10 35.50
N ALA A 290 12.32 28.62 36.66
CA ALA A 290 11.60 29.90 36.78
C ALA A 290 12.36 31.17 36.30
N THR A 291 13.64 31.06 35.95
CA THR A 291 14.42 32.11 35.28
C THR A 291 14.05 32.22 33.80
N THR A 292 13.06 33.06 33.49
CA THR A 292 12.73 33.43 32.10
C THR A 292 13.74 34.45 31.56
N ALA A 293 14.30 34.23 30.37
CA ALA A 293 15.03 35.27 29.65
C ALA A 293 14.02 36.12 28.87
N THR A 294 13.90 37.40 29.23
CA THR A 294 13.01 38.37 28.57
C THR A 294 13.83 39.43 27.86
N ASP A 295 13.48 39.76 26.62
CA ASP A 295 14.05 40.89 25.88
C ASP A 295 12.93 41.79 25.35
N SER A 296 13.00 43.08 25.67
CA SER A 296 11.95 44.05 25.33
C SER A 296 12.32 44.77 24.05
N ILE A 297 11.80 44.27 22.93
CA ILE A 297 12.03 44.84 21.60
C ILE A 297 11.15 46.09 21.46
N ASN A 298 11.78 47.25 21.52
CA ASN A 298 11.11 48.55 21.38
C ASN A 298 11.97 49.47 20.52
N PHE A 299 11.49 49.77 19.30
CA PHE A 299 12.22 50.59 18.33
C PHE A 299 11.28 51.52 17.56
N VAL A 300 11.85 52.60 17.05
CA VAL A 300 11.17 53.52 16.12
C VAL A 300 11.45 53.06 14.70
N ARG A 301 10.41 52.94 13.86
CA ARG A 301 10.59 52.57 12.46
C ARG A 301 11.34 53.66 11.71
N ASP A 302 12.46 53.30 11.10
CA ASP A 302 13.34 54.19 10.35
C ASP A 302 13.51 53.67 8.91
N THR A 303 12.69 54.20 8.01
CA THR A 303 12.74 53.91 6.57
C THR A 303 13.89 54.61 5.85
N THR A 304 14.64 55.49 6.53
CA THR A 304 15.81 56.19 5.97
C THR A 304 17.09 55.38 6.10
N THR A 305 17.25 54.66 7.23
CA THR A 305 18.37 53.72 7.44
C THR A 305 18.05 52.32 6.93
N TYR A 306 16.79 51.86 7.05
CA TYR A 306 16.39 50.50 6.68
C TYR A 306 15.23 50.49 5.67
N ALA A 307 15.49 50.04 4.44
CA ALA A 307 14.49 50.03 3.37
C ALA A 307 13.27 49.12 3.67
N ASN A 308 13.45 48.01 4.38
CA ASN A 308 12.38 47.09 4.75
C ASN A 308 12.28 46.93 6.28
N LEU A 309 11.06 46.87 6.80
CA LEU A 309 10.79 46.67 8.23
C LEU A 309 11.41 45.36 8.77
N ARG A 310 11.45 44.28 7.98
CA ARG A 310 12.07 43.01 8.35
C ARG A 310 13.57 43.15 8.67
N ASP A 311 14.27 43.99 7.90
CA ASP A 311 15.73 44.11 7.96
C ASP A 311 16.09 44.95 9.20
N GLN A 312 15.30 46.00 9.48
CA GLN A 312 15.35 46.74 10.74
C GLN A 312 15.04 45.85 11.95
N LEU A 313 13.95 45.08 11.89
CA LEU A 313 13.49 44.22 12.98
C LEU A 313 14.53 43.15 13.34
N ALA A 314 15.10 42.46 12.35
CA ALA A 314 16.16 41.49 12.57
C ALA A 314 17.43 42.16 13.13
N ALA A 315 17.80 43.35 12.67
CA ALA A 315 18.94 44.09 13.20
C ALA A 315 18.73 44.52 14.66
N VAL A 316 17.53 44.99 15.02
CA VAL A 316 17.18 45.39 16.40
C VAL A 316 17.23 44.18 17.35
N ILE A 317 16.64 43.04 16.97
CA ILE A 317 16.65 41.82 17.80
C ILE A 317 18.09 41.33 18.01
N ASN A 318 18.94 41.35 16.97
CA ASN A 318 20.35 40.96 17.11
C ASN A 318 21.21 41.99 17.87
N ALA A 319 20.72 43.20 18.11
CA ALA A 319 21.44 44.27 18.83
C ALA A 319 21.13 44.32 20.35
N GLY A 320 20.14 43.56 20.83
CA GLY A 320 19.72 43.45 22.25
C GLY A 320 20.76 42.73 23.14
N ALA A 321 21.95 43.30 23.28
CA ALA A 321 23.14 42.57 23.73
C ALA A 321 23.27 42.29 25.25
N THR A 322 22.26 42.60 26.08
CA THR A 322 22.34 42.43 27.55
C THR A 322 21.60 41.21 28.11
N ASN A 323 20.73 40.54 27.34
CA ASN A 323 20.09 39.27 27.72
C ASN A 323 20.16 38.24 26.58
N THR A 324 21.09 37.28 26.70
CA THR A 324 21.64 36.44 25.63
C THR A 324 20.74 35.27 25.17
N GLY A 325 19.48 35.56 24.82
CA GLY A 325 18.46 34.54 24.54
C GLY A 325 18.21 34.17 23.06
N PHE A 326 18.41 35.09 22.12
CA PHE A 326 17.86 34.99 20.75
C PHE A 326 18.82 35.46 19.66
N THR A 327 18.59 34.98 18.44
CA THR A 327 19.09 35.55 17.19
C THR A 327 17.95 35.69 16.18
N ALA A 328 18.06 36.62 15.23
CA ALA A 328 17.06 36.83 14.19
C ALA A 328 17.69 36.85 12.79
N THR A 329 17.05 36.18 11.83
CA THR A 329 17.44 36.17 10.41
C THR A 329 16.28 36.67 9.56
N ALA A 330 16.50 37.75 8.80
CA ALA A 330 15.50 38.25 7.85
C ALA A 330 15.47 37.38 6.58
N ASN A 331 14.29 36.96 6.14
CA ASN A 331 14.09 36.26 4.88
C ASN A 331 13.55 37.23 3.83
N ALA A 332 14.38 37.52 2.82
CA ALA A 332 14.07 38.51 1.80
C ALA A 332 12.94 38.09 0.85
N THR A 333 12.80 36.79 0.57
CA THR A 333 11.84 36.22 -0.38
C THR A 333 10.45 36.10 0.22
N ALA A 334 10.35 35.67 1.48
CA ALA A 334 9.07 35.52 2.19
C ALA A 334 8.59 36.81 2.87
N ASN A 335 9.44 37.84 2.95
CA ASN A 335 9.23 39.05 3.75
C ASN A 335 8.94 38.78 5.24
N THR A 336 9.72 37.88 5.83
CA THR A 336 9.57 37.44 7.23
C THR A 336 10.87 37.62 8.02
N VAL A 337 10.79 37.47 9.35
CA VAL A 337 11.95 37.38 10.24
C VAL A 337 11.85 36.07 11.02
N THR A 338 12.82 35.18 10.89
CA THR A 338 12.90 33.98 11.71
C THR A 338 13.72 34.29 12.97
N ILE A 339 13.14 34.06 14.13
CA ILE A 339 13.78 34.18 15.44
C ILE A 339 14.16 32.78 15.92
N ASN A 340 15.42 32.60 16.31
CA ASN A 340 15.98 31.37 16.84
C ASN A 340 16.34 31.53 18.32
N SER A 341 16.08 30.51 19.13
CA SER A 341 16.57 30.46 20.51
C SER A 341 18.06 30.10 20.55
N VAL A 342 18.87 30.78 21.37
CA VAL A 342 20.30 30.51 21.52
C VAL A 342 20.56 29.63 22.75
N GLY A 343 21.20 28.47 22.56
CA GLY A 343 21.56 27.53 23.62
C GLY A 343 21.78 26.10 23.11
N ALA A 344 22.30 25.22 23.97
CA ALA A 344 22.49 23.80 23.64
C ALA A 344 21.20 22.95 23.75
N THR A 345 20.20 23.46 24.48
CA THR A 345 18.84 22.92 24.51
C THR A 345 17.91 23.91 23.81
N ALA A 346 16.94 23.42 23.00
CA ALA A 346 15.92 24.32 22.47
C ALA A 346 15.06 24.89 23.59
N LYS A 347 14.62 26.12 23.39
CA LYS A 347 13.80 26.86 24.34
C LYS A 347 12.49 27.23 23.66
N ASP A 348 11.42 27.32 24.43
CA ASP A 348 10.18 27.90 23.91
C ASP A 348 10.43 29.36 23.48
N ILE A 349 9.72 29.83 22.46
CA ILE A 349 9.78 31.22 22.00
C ILE A 349 8.38 31.81 22.13
N GLY A 350 8.27 32.98 22.78
CA GLY A 350 7.03 33.73 22.88
C GLY A 350 7.20 35.21 22.53
N VAL A 351 6.09 35.81 22.09
CA VAL A 351 5.89 37.25 21.88
C VAL A 351 4.76 37.69 22.81
N GLU A 352 4.99 38.73 23.61
CA GLU A 352 3.99 39.37 24.48
C GLU A 352 3.75 40.82 24.06
N ASN A 353 2.51 41.28 24.26
CA ASN A 353 2.09 42.67 24.20
C ASN A 353 2.51 43.40 22.91
N PHE A 354 2.16 42.82 21.76
CA PHE A 354 2.41 43.45 20.47
C PHE A 354 1.59 44.74 20.32
N ALA A 355 2.28 45.87 20.17
CA ALA A 355 1.69 47.20 20.01
C ALA A 355 2.48 48.09 19.04
N VAL A 356 1.77 49.03 18.42
CA VAL A 356 2.26 50.02 17.47
C VAL A 356 1.76 51.40 17.89
N TYR A 357 2.63 52.17 18.51
CA TYR A 357 2.32 53.55 18.86
C TYR A 357 2.62 54.44 17.67
N ASP A 358 1.56 54.90 17.01
CA ASP A 358 1.59 55.98 16.01
C ASP A 358 2.38 57.18 16.58
N ASN A 359 3.32 57.70 15.81
CA ASN A 359 3.99 58.93 16.16
C ASN A 359 3.06 60.11 15.92
N VAL A 360 2.31 60.47 16.97
CA VAL A 360 1.40 61.63 17.03
C VAL A 360 2.17 62.96 16.97
N THR A 361 2.91 63.16 15.89
CA THR A 361 3.08 64.46 15.25
C THR A 361 1.74 64.88 14.66
N SER A 362 0.84 65.30 15.56
CA SER A 362 -0.38 66.03 15.20
C SER A 362 0.05 67.27 14.44
N THR A 363 0.12 67.14 13.13
CA THR A 363 0.42 68.23 12.21
C THR A 363 -0.83 69.09 12.24
N ILE A 364 -0.79 70.18 13.01
CA ILE A 364 -1.89 71.13 13.11
C ILE A 364 -2.13 71.69 11.71
N GLY A 365 -3.14 71.13 11.03
CA GLY A 365 -3.60 71.61 9.73
C GLY A 365 -4.02 73.07 9.82
N ALA A 366 -3.88 73.80 8.71
CA ALA A 366 -3.82 75.26 8.68
C ALA A 366 -5.11 76.03 9.07
N ASP A 367 -6.15 75.35 9.56
CA ASP A 367 -7.52 75.87 9.69
C ASP A 367 -7.95 76.20 11.14
N PHE A 368 -7.00 76.50 12.05
CA PHE A 368 -7.33 77.01 13.38
C PHE A 368 -7.78 78.49 13.34
N THR A 369 -9.05 78.72 13.01
CA THR A 369 -9.66 80.06 13.00
C THR A 369 -10.33 80.39 14.33
N VAL A 370 -9.69 81.24 15.14
CA VAL A 370 -10.31 81.79 16.37
C VAL A 370 -11.21 82.97 16.01
N THR A 371 -12.51 82.74 15.93
CA THR A 371 -13.52 83.81 15.77
C THR A 371 -13.88 84.39 17.15
N GLY A 372 -13.12 85.39 17.60
CA GLY A 372 -13.41 86.12 18.84
C GLY A 372 -14.32 87.34 18.61
N GLY A 373 -15.53 87.33 19.19
CA GLY A 373 -16.49 88.44 19.10
C GLY A 373 -16.87 89.03 20.46
N ALA A 374 -16.23 90.16 20.83
CA ALA A 374 -16.70 91.23 21.74
C ALA A 374 -17.11 90.87 23.21
N THR A 375 -16.98 91.72 24.24
CA THR A 375 -16.11 92.89 24.53
C THR A 375 -16.28 93.21 26.02
N ASN A 376 -15.25 93.10 26.87
CA ASN A 376 -14.90 94.14 27.85
C ASN A 376 -13.60 93.87 28.64
N SER A 377 -12.54 94.58 28.26
CA SER A 377 -11.78 95.46 29.15
C SER A 377 -11.30 94.95 30.53
N SER A 378 -10.18 94.22 30.56
CA SER A 378 -8.95 94.73 31.20
C SER A 378 -7.72 93.83 30.97
N ALA A 379 -6.64 94.45 30.47
CA ALA A 379 -5.24 93.99 30.44
C ALA A 379 -4.94 92.58 29.86
N ALA A 380 -4.37 92.58 28.66
CA ALA A 380 -3.86 91.40 27.98
C ALA A 380 -2.54 90.88 28.57
N ASN A 381 -2.29 89.57 28.43
CA ASN A 381 -1.08 89.13 27.75
C ASN A 381 -1.30 87.78 27.07
N ILE A 382 -1.02 87.71 25.77
CA ILE A 382 -1.12 86.49 24.95
C ILE A 382 0.28 85.90 24.86
N GLY A 383 0.47 84.71 25.43
CA GLY A 383 1.74 83.97 25.37
C GLY A 383 1.56 82.62 24.69
N PHE A 384 1.79 82.57 23.38
CA PHE A 384 2.02 81.30 22.69
C PHE A 384 3.43 80.80 23.02
N ASN A 385 3.60 79.51 23.26
CA ASN A 385 4.90 78.87 23.09
C ASN A 385 4.70 77.46 22.51
N LEU A 386 5.36 77.20 21.39
CA LEU A 386 5.27 75.96 20.63
C LEU A 386 6.63 75.27 20.63
N ASN A 387 6.59 73.94 20.71
CA ASN A 387 7.67 73.01 20.35
C ASN A 387 8.89 73.05 21.35
N PHE A 388 9.84 72.11 21.34
CA PHE A 388 10.31 71.21 20.29
C PHE A 388 10.84 69.85 20.81
N LYS A 389 10.63 68.83 19.96
CA LYS A 389 11.65 67.87 19.46
C LYS A 389 12.43 67.01 20.46
N GLU A 390 12.22 65.70 20.32
CA GLU A 390 13.18 64.59 20.46
C GLU A 390 14.47 64.86 21.26
N LEU A 391 14.66 64.16 22.39
CA LEU A 391 16.00 64.01 22.95
C LEU A 391 16.29 62.59 23.46
N ASN A 392 17.39 62.08 22.90
CA ASN A 392 17.98 60.74 22.94
C ASN A 392 18.15 60.11 24.34
N ALA A 393 18.07 58.77 24.39
CA ALA A 393 17.82 57.95 25.58
C ALA A 393 19.08 57.45 26.33
N THR A 394 20.11 58.28 26.53
CA THR A 394 21.44 57.78 27.01
C THR A 394 22.07 58.45 28.23
N SER A 395 21.35 59.27 29.01
CA SER A 395 21.88 59.85 30.26
C SER A 395 20.86 59.96 31.39
N ASN A 396 20.97 59.06 32.38
CA ASN A 396 20.22 59.16 33.64
C ASN A 396 20.89 60.15 34.60
N THR A 397 20.81 61.45 34.30
CA THR A 397 21.32 62.52 35.18
C THR A 397 20.53 63.82 35.00
N ALA A 398 19.57 64.06 35.89
CA ALA A 398 18.89 65.36 35.99
C ALA A 398 19.80 66.38 36.71
N ILE A 399 20.63 67.10 35.95
CA ILE A 399 21.37 68.26 36.48
C ILE A 399 20.42 69.46 36.53
N PHE A 400 19.82 69.69 37.70
CA PHE A 400 19.19 70.97 38.00
C PHE A 400 20.26 72.05 38.17
N GLY A 401 20.25 73.03 37.27
CA GLY A 401 21.21 74.15 37.21
C GLY A 401 20.52 75.51 37.15
N THR A 402 19.70 75.79 38.15
CA THR A 402 19.56 77.09 38.84
C THR A 402 19.97 78.38 38.10
N ASN A 403 18.98 79.24 37.81
CA ASN A 403 18.98 80.58 38.41
C ASN A 403 17.58 81.22 38.38
N LEU A 404 16.92 81.24 39.55
CA LEU A 404 15.74 82.06 39.80
C LEU A 404 16.17 83.24 40.69
N THR A 405 16.43 84.39 40.08
CA THR A 405 16.61 85.65 40.81
C THR A 405 15.26 86.31 41.05
N THR A 406 14.76 86.26 42.29
CA THR A 406 13.65 87.11 42.72
C THR A 406 14.18 88.51 43.04
N GLY A 407 13.91 89.46 42.16
CA GLY A 407 14.19 90.88 42.38
C GLY A 407 13.17 91.51 43.32
N SER A 408 13.58 91.80 44.56
CA SER A 408 12.80 92.39 45.66
C SER A 408 11.63 91.53 46.19
N GLY A 409 11.39 91.49 47.50
CA GLY A 409 12.17 92.07 48.59
C GLY A 409 11.39 92.12 49.90
N SER A 410 11.79 91.28 50.85
CA SER A 410 11.51 91.37 52.29
C SER A 410 10.09 91.07 52.82
N ALA A 411 10.14 90.39 53.97
CA ALA A 411 9.20 90.41 55.09
C ALA A 411 7.86 89.63 54.98
N LEU A 412 7.89 88.45 55.61
CA LEU A 412 6.79 88.06 56.50
C LEU A 412 6.67 89.11 57.61
N THR A 413 5.57 89.85 57.67
CA THR A 413 5.16 90.58 58.87
C THR A 413 3.85 90.02 59.39
N ASP A 414 3.92 89.50 60.60
CA ASP A 414 2.81 89.22 61.50
C ASP A 414 2.00 90.51 61.76
N ASP A 415 0.67 90.46 61.63
CA ASP A 415 -0.21 91.03 62.64
C ASP A 415 -1.55 90.27 62.67
N ALA A 416 -2.09 90.14 63.87
CA ALA A 416 -3.17 89.24 64.21
C ALA A 416 -4.55 89.90 64.05
N SER A 417 -5.41 89.30 63.22
CA SER A 417 -6.85 89.57 63.23
C SER A 417 -7.64 88.27 63.05
N ARG A 418 -7.75 87.53 64.16
CA ARG A 418 -8.57 86.32 64.26
C ARG A 418 -10.05 86.68 64.09
N GLN A 419 -10.67 86.28 62.98
CA GLN A 419 -12.06 85.79 62.98
C GLN A 419 -12.40 85.02 61.70
N ILE A 420 -12.98 83.83 61.87
CA ILE A 420 -13.51 82.99 60.79
C ILE A 420 -14.86 83.58 60.36
N ALA A 421 -14.95 84.06 59.12
CA ALA A 421 -16.20 84.49 58.50
C ALA A 421 -16.36 83.81 57.13
N LEU A 422 -17.11 82.71 57.10
CA LEU A 422 -17.36 81.92 55.90
C LEU A 422 -18.43 82.57 55.01
N ALA A 423 -18.07 83.63 54.30
CA ALA A 423 -18.98 84.35 53.39
C ALA A 423 -19.07 83.66 52.02
N VAL A 424 -20.00 82.71 51.89
CA VAL A 424 -20.28 82.02 50.62
C VAL A 424 -21.22 82.85 49.76
N SER A 425 -20.74 83.32 48.61
CA SER A 425 -21.56 83.97 47.58
C SER A 425 -21.57 83.16 46.27
N LEU A 426 -22.75 82.83 45.75
CA LEU A 426 -22.94 82.33 44.39
C LEU A 426 -23.94 83.21 43.66
N ASN A 427 -23.54 83.73 42.49
CA ASN A 427 -24.46 84.26 41.51
C ASN A 427 -24.91 83.14 40.56
N ASN A 428 -26.02 82.48 40.89
CA ASN A 428 -26.93 82.02 39.85
C ASN A 428 -28.38 82.32 40.28
N THR A 429 -29.05 83.11 39.46
CA THR A 429 -30.43 83.57 39.66
C THR A 429 -31.40 82.69 38.90
N ALA A 430 -32.29 81.98 39.59
CA ALA A 430 -33.54 81.54 38.98
C ALA A 430 -34.66 81.44 40.02
N LEU A 431 -35.87 81.86 39.64
CA LEU A 431 -37.14 81.70 40.35
C LEU A 431 -37.28 82.55 41.64
N THR A 432 -38.28 83.42 41.81
CA THR A 432 -39.14 84.13 40.85
C THR A 432 -38.27 85.05 39.97
N SER A 433 -38.51 86.36 39.95
CA SER A 433 -37.37 87.28 40.06
C SER A 433 -36.53 86.89 41.28
N THR A 434 -35.38 86.27 41.00
CA THR A 434 -34.14 86.26 41.81
C THR A 434 -34.23 85.77 43.28
N ASN A 435 -34.55 84.49 43.56
CA ASN A 435 -34.52 83.93 44.94
C ASN A 435 -34.04 82.46 45.05
N TYR A 436 -32.78 82.23 45.44
CA TYR A 436 -32.33 80.95 45.99
C TYR A 436 -31.66 81.15 47.36
N ALA A 437 -32.12 80.41 48.38
CA ALA A 437 -31.50 80.40 49.70
C ALA A 437 -30.46 79.27 49.81
N ARG A 438 -29.23 79.59 50.24
CA ARG A 438 -28.21 78.60 50.60
C ARG A 438 -28.09 78.53 52.12
N SER A 439 -28.07 77.34 52.69
CA SER A 439 -27.81 77.11 54.11
C SER A 439 -26.84 75.95 54.28
N GLY A 440 -25.79 76.16 55.07
CA GLY A 440 -24.77 75.17 55.37
C GLY A 440 -23.71 75.80 56.28
N SER A 441 -23.54 75.24 57.47
CA SER A 441 -22.51 75.64 58.44
C SER A 441 -21.51 74.51 58.60
N PHE A 442 -20.23 74.83 58.75
CA PHE A 442 -19.19 73.84 59.03
C PHE A 442 -18.48 74.23 60.33
N ASP A 443 -18.70 73.46 61.40
CA ASP A 443 -17.96 73.61 62.65
C ASP A 443 -16.64 72.82 62.55
N THR A 444 -15.53 73.54 62.64
CA THR A 444 -14.19 72.94 62.54
C THR A 444 -13.67 72.39 63.89
N THR A 445 -14.40 72.53 64.99
CA THR A 445 -13.85 72.30 66.35
C THR A 445 -13.88 70.83 66.82
N THR A 446 -14.64 69.95 66.18
CA THR A 446 -14.78 68.53 66.59
C THR A 446 -14.38 67.50 65.53
N GLY A 447 -13.93 67.94 64.34
CA GLY A 447 -13.63 67.04 63.22
C GLY A 447 -14.87 66.36 62.62
N THR A 448 -16.06 66.93 62.86
CA THR A 448 -17.36 66.35 62.50
C THR A 448 -18.37 67.40 61.99
N GLY A 449 -18.76 67.35 60.71
CA GLY A 449 -19.80 68.22 60.14
C GLY A 449 -20.40 67.76 58.79
N THR A 450 -21.67 68.12 58.54
CA THR A 450 -22.44 67.90 57.30
C THR A 450 -22.71 69.22 56.57
N MET A 451 -22.67 69.18 55.23
CA MET A 451 -23.06 70.28 54.34
C MET A 451 -24.01 69.77 53.26
N THR A 452 -25.31 70.05 53.40
CA THR A 452 -26.34 69.72 52.40
C THR A 452 -26.61 70.90 51.47
N ILE A 453 -26.36 70.71 50.17
CA ILE A 453 -26.70 71.69 49.14
C ILE A 453 -27.90 71.14 48.35
N SER A 454 -29.09 71.73 48.56
CA SER A 454 -30.33 71.33 47.89
C SER A 454 -30.76 72.33 46.83
N PHE A 455 -31.17 71.81 45.67
CA PHE A 455 -31.75 72.54 44.55
C PHE A 455 -33.10 71.90 44.21
N THR A 456 -34.19 72.65 44.37
CA THR A 456 -35.55 72.14 44.10
C THR A 456 -36.07 72.69 42.78
N ASN A 457 -36.42 71.82 41.83
CA ASN A 457 -37.08 72.23 40.60
C ASN A 457 -38.60 72.32 40.82
N THR A 458 -39.15 73.53 40.80
CA THR A 458 -40.55 73.79 41.19
C THR A 458 -41.60 73.38 40.14
N THR A 459 -41.22 73.00 38.92
CA THR A 459 -42.17 72.52 37.91
C THR A 459 -42.27 70.99 37.82
N THR A 460 -41.27 70.26 38.32
CA THR A 460 -41.26 68.78 38.34
C THR A 460 -41.24 68.19 39.74
N SER A 461 -41.13 69.02 40.78
CA SER A 461 -40.91 68.62 42.18
C SER A 461 -39.67 67.74 42.43
N ASN A 462 -38.79 67.58 41.44
CA ASN A 462 -37.54 66.86 41.59
C ASN A 462 -36.55 67.70 42.42
N VAL A 463 -36.07 67.13 43.52
CA VAL A 463 -35.08 67.75 44.41
C VAL A 463 -33.72 67.11 44.15
N PHE A 464 -32.79 67.91 43.65
CA PHE A 464 -31.38 67.54 43.56
C PHE A 464 -30.64 68.03 44.81
N SER A 465 -30.32 67.12 45.72
CA SER A 465 -29.56 67.41 46.94
C SER A 465 -28.23 66.68 46.96
N ALA A 466 -27.14 67.41 47.18
CA ALA A 466 -25.81 66.86 47.42
C ALA A 466 -25.40 67.13 48.87
N THR A 467 -25.21 66.09 49.67
CA THR A 467 -24.75 66.21 51.07
C THR A 467 -23.31 65.74 51.20
N ILE A 468 -22.41 66.65 51.57
CA ILE A 468 -21.02 66.34 51.87
C ILE A 468 -20.88 66.24 53.39
N SER A 469 -20.55 65.06 53.91
CA SER A 469 -20.31 64.83 55.34
C SER A 469 -18.86 64.45 55.60
N ARG A 470 -18.28 64.96 56.67
CA ARG A 470 -17.00 64.48 57.23
C ARG A 470 -17.14 64.38 58.73
N THR A 471 -17.13 63.16 59.28
CA THR A 471 -17.10 62.93 60.73
C THR A 471 -16.16 61.79 61.06
N GLY A 472 -15.04 62.07 61.76
CA GLY A 472 -13.87 61.17 61.93
C GLY A 472 -14.12 59.82 62.64
N ASN A 473 -13.09 59.00 62.90
CA ASN A 473 -11.64 59.27 62.84
C ASN A 473 -10.82 58.04 62.36
N GLY A 474 -11.39 57.27 61.42
CA GLY A 474 -10.72 56.20 60.66
C GLY A 474 -10.75 56.51 59.15
N SER A 475 -10.11 55.69 58.33
CA SER A 475 -9.75 56.00 56.93
C SER A 475 -10.91 56.16 55.93
N ASP A 476 -12.16 55.96 56.34
CA ASP A 476 -13.32 55.88 55.45
C ASP A 476 -14.15 57.18 55.41
N ALA A 477 -13.76 58.09 54.52
CA ALA A 477 -14.57 59.26 54.18
C ALA A 477 -15.58 58.91 53.07
N GLY A 478 -16.71 58.32 53.44
CA GLY A 478 -17.78 57.93 52.49
C GLY A 478 -18.42 59.12 51.76
N PHE A 479 -18.44 59.07 50.43
CA PHE A 479 -19.14 60.02 49.57
C PHE A 479 -20.59 59.55 49.30
N VAL A 480 -21.57 60.28 49.81
CA VAL A 480 -23.00 59.91 49.72
C VAL A 480 -23.75 60.88 48.81
N ILE A 481 -24.12 60.43 47.61
CA ILE A 481 -25.16 61.08 46.80
C ILE A 481 -26.49 60.39 47.11
N ALA A 482 -27.41 61.13 47.75
CA ALA A 482 -28.79 60.71 47.94
C ALA A 482 -29.70 61.55 47.04
N THR A 483 -30.28 60.94 46.01
CA THR A 483 -31.35 61.54 45.20
C THR A 483 -32.71 61.25 45.85
N SER A 484 -33.59 62.25 45.90
CA SER A 484 -34.98 62.05 46.31
C SER A 484 -35.89 62.17 45.08
N GLY A 485 -36.23 61.02 44.50
CA GLY A 485 -37.06 60.95 43.29
C GLY A 485 -36.84 59.68 42.46
N GLY A 486 -37.49 58.58 42.83
CA GLY A 486 -37.95 57.58 41.86
C GLY A 486 -36.92 56.75 41.09
N ALA A 487 -35.69 56.57 41.58
CA ALA A 487 -34.79 55.53 41.08
C ALA A 487 -33.94 54.97 42.24
N ASN A 488 -33.98 53.65 42.46
CA ASN A 488 -33.27 53.01 43.57
C ASN A 488 -31.76 52.96 43.29
N LEU A 489 -30.99 53.90 43.88
CA LEU A 489 -29.57 53.68 44.14
C LEU A 489 -29.42 53.10 45.56
N ALA A 490 -29.69 51.80 45.70
CA ALA A 490 -29.50 51.09 46.95
C ALA A 490 -28.04 50.60 47.08
N ILE A 491 -27.18 51.40 47.71
CA ILE A 491 -25.88 50.91 48.21
C ILE A 491 -26.17 50.16 49.52
N ASN A 492 -26.43 48.85 49.42
CA ASN A 492 -26.80 48.03 50.56
C ASN A 492 -25.61 47.21 51.08
N GLY A 493 -25.01 47.67 52.18
CA GLY A 493 -24.16 46.86 53.05
C GLY A 493 -22.66 46.81 52.71
N PHE A 494 -21.85 47.39 53.60
CA PHE A 494 -20.53 46.85 53.92
C PHE A 494 -20.65 46.07 55.24
N THR A 495 -20.36 44.77 55.24
CA THR A 495 -20.07 44.03 56.48
C THR A 495 -18.91 43.07 56.28
N ASN A 496 -17.89 43.30 57.09
CA ASN A 496 -16.61 42.61 57.18
C ASN A 496 -16.72 41.29 57.98
N SER A 497 -15.78 40.37 57.75
CA SER A 497 -14.94 39.68 58.76
C SER A 497 -14.76 38.18 58.48
N GLY A 498 -13.51 37.71 58.46
CA GLY A 498 -13.22 36.29 58.24
C GLY A 498 -11.76 35.85 58.18
N GLY A 499 -10.81 36.75 57.85
CA GLY A 499 -9.36 36.52 58.02
C GLY A 499 -8.69 35.54 57.05
N GLY A 500 -7.67 36.01 56.32
CA GLY A 500 -6.70 35.13 55.64
C GLY A 500 -6.28 35.55 54.24
N SER A 501 -5.30 36.47 54.15
CA SER A 501 -4.39 36.70 53.00
C SER A 501 -4.95 37.18 51.65
N THR A 502 -4.38 38.30 51.19
CA THR A 502 -4.09 38.61 49.78
C THR A 502 -5.23 38.65 48.75
N THR A 503 -6.07 39.68 48.89
CA THR A 503 -6.34 40.68 47.83
C THR A 503 -6.73 40.18 46.43
N SER A 504 -8.05 40.06 46.22
CA SER A 504 -8.73 40.68 45.07
C SER A 504 -10.20 40.90 45.42
N ASP A 505 -10.50 41.98 46.16
CA ASP A 505 -11.87 42.45 46.35
C ASP A 505 -12.40 42.98 45.03
N SER A 506 -13.29 42.23 44.38
CA SER A 506 -13.95 42.64 43.15
C SER A 506 -15.21 43.43 43.44
N MET A 507 -15.21 44.71 43.04
CA MET A 507 -16.42 45.53 42.99
C MET A 507 -17.21 45.18 41.73
N THR A 508 -18.13 44.22 41.83
CA THR A 508 -18.99 43.82 40.71
C THR A 508 -20.10 44.86 40.48
N VAL A 509 -19.97 45.68 39.44
CA VAL A 509 -21.07 46.52 38.94
C VAL A 509 -21.82 45.77 37.85
N THR A 510 -22.88 45.06 38.24
CA THR A 510 -23.77 44.38 37.28
C THR A 510 -24.80 45.37 36.74
N PHE A 511 -24.70 45.74 35.46
CA PHE A 511 -25.83 46.33 34.74
C PHE A 511 -26.83 45.23 34.41
N GLY A 512 -28.08 45.41 34.81
CA GLY A 512 -29.15 44.45 34.51
C GLY A 512 -29.42 44.38 33.01
N THR A 513 -29.47 43.17 32.47
CA THR A 513 -29.93 42.90 31.10
C THR A 513 -31.44 43.11 31.00
N ASP A 514 -31.91 43.98 30.11
CA ASP A 514 -33.30 43.97 29.64
C ASP A 514 -33.38 43.57 28.16
N THR A 515 -34.45 42.89 27.80
CA THR A 515 -34.58 42.10 26.57
C THR A 515 -35.57 42.74 25.60
N ALA A 516 -35.08 43.48 24.60
CA ALA A 516 -35.91 43.87 23.46
C ALA A 516 -35.11 44.22 22.18
N GLY A 517 -35.16 43.33 21.19
CA GLY A 517 -35.24 43.71 19.77
C GLY A 517 -33.96 44.12 19.00
N SER A 518 -33.64 43.27 18.01
CA SER A 518 -32.96 43.58 16.73
C SER A 518 -31.48 44.03 16.69
N ASN A 519 -30.66 43.14 16.11
CA ASN A 519 -29.45 43.36 15.28
C ASN A 519 -28.54 44.58 15.52
N GLY A 520 -27.30 44.30 15.93
CA GLY A 520 -26.11 45.04 15.47
C GLY A 520 -25.11 45.43 16.56
N ALA A 521 -23.85 45.01 16.38
CA ALA A 521 -22.63 45.62 16.90
C ALA A 521 -22.70 46.29 18.30
N GLY A 522 -22.73 45.47 19.37
CA GLY A 522 -22.52 45.93 20.74
C GLY A 522 -21.04 45.90 21.14
N ALA A 523 -20.38 47.05 21.15
CA ALA A 523 -18.99 47.16 21.60
C ALA A 523 -18.87 47.05 23.13
N THR A 524 -18.17 46.03 23.62
CA THR A 524 -17.76 45.91 25.02
C THR A 524 -16.40 46.57 25.24
N ALA A 525 -16.37 47.57 26.11
CA ALA A 525 -15.19 48.26 26.62
C ALA A 525 -15.39 48.51 28.12
N ASN A 526 -14.39 48.53 29.01
CA ASN A 526 -12.96 48.20 28.91
C ASN A 526 -12.51 47.86 30.35
N SER A 527 -11.80 46.75 30.58
CA SER A 527 -11.27 46.41 31.91
C SER A 527 -9.86 46.98 32.08
N VAL A 528 -9.76 48.21 32.59
CA VAL A 528 -8.47 48.84 32.90
C VAL A 528 -7.90 48.24 34.21
N ASN A 529 -7.12 47.18 34.08
CA ASN A 529 -6.23 46.74 35.15
C ASN A 529 -4.93 47.55 35.07
N ASN A 530 -4.52 48.20 36.16
CA ASN A 530 -3.39 49.13 36.15
C ASN A 530 -2.41 48.78 37.28
N ASN A 531 -1.37 48.01 36.94
CA ASN A 531 -0.25 47.75 37.83
C ASN A 531 0.99 48.54 37.38
N GLY A 532 1.20 49.70 38.02
CA GLY A 532 2.54 50.21 38.30
C GLY A 532 3.44 50.60 37.13
N THR A 533 3.12 51.68 36.41
CA THR A 533 4.03 52.85 36.25
C THR A 533 3.35 54.01 35.52
N ASN A 534 3.48 55.23 36.05
CA ASN A 534 2.79 56.41 35.53
C ASN A 534 3.47 56.98 34.28
N THR A 535 2.78 56.99 33.14
CA THR A 535 2.95 58.04 32.11
C THR A 535 1.59 58.36 31.48
N ASN A 536 0.84 59.30 32.06
CA ASN A 536 -0.40 59.80 31.44
C ASN A 536 -0.07 60.66 30.22
N GLN A 537 -0.16 60.10 29.01
CA GLN A 537 -0.35 60.89 27.80
C GLN A 537 -1.83 60.92 27.41
N LEU A 538 -2.32 62.13 27.14
CA LEU A 538 -3.64 62.37 26.58
C LEU A 538 -3.61 61.99 25.09
N ASN A 539 -3.84 60.71 24.78
CA ASN A 539 -3.82 60.24 23.40
C ASN A 539 -5.07 60.76 22.66
N ALA A 540 -4.88 61.77 21.81
CA ALA A 540 -5.95 62.27 20.95
C ALA A 540 -6.28 61.21 19.89
N VAL A 541 -7.43 60.54 20.05
CA VAL A 541 -7.86 59.44 19.17
C VAL A 541 -8.23 59.98 17.79
N ALA A 542 -7.24 60.14 16.93
CA ALA A 542 -7.42 60.18 15.48
C ALA A 542 -7.68 58.76 14.98
N SER A 543 -8.93 58.31 15.11
CA SER A 543 -9.36 56.98 14.65
C SER A 543 -9.28 56.89 13.11
N ALA A 544 -8.17 56.38 12.61
CA ALA A 544 -8.15 55.53 11.44
C ALA A 544 -8.16 54.08 11.93
N ASN A 545 -9.16 53.29 11.54
CA ASN A 545 -9.37 51.92 12.03
C ASN A 545 -8.40 50.90 11.41
N ASN A 546 -7.10 51.09 11.61
CA ASN A 546 -6.05 50.16 11.17
C ASN A 546 -5.43 49.46 12.39
N THR A 547 -6.10 48.41 12.88
CA THR A 547 -5.52 47.48 13.86
C THR A 547 -4.27 46.83 13.26
N SER A 548 -3.10 47.06 13.85
CA SER A 548 -1.87 46.44 13.35
C SER A 548 -1.86 44.94 13.64
N THR A 549 -1.34 44.16 12.69
CA THR A 549 -1.22 42.70 12.83
C THR A 549 0.17 42.23 12.45
N ILE A 550 0.65 41.20 13.17
CA ILE A 550 1.78 40.35 12.78
C ILE A 550 1.34 38.90 12.85
N THR A 551 2.03 38.00 12.17
CA THR A 551 1.84 36.56 12.38
C THR A 551 3.03 35.98 13.11
N PHE A 552 2.80 35.18 14.14
CA PHE A 552 3.83 34.49 14.91
C PHE A 552 3.55 32.99 14.85
N GLY A 553 4.48 32.20 14.32
CA GLY A 553 4.30 30.74 14.20
C GLY A 553 3.12 30.30 13.32
N GLY A 554 2.61 31.20 12.47
CA GLY A 554 1.39 30.99 11.66
C GLY A 554 0.11 31.57 12.27
N SER A 555 0.10 31.89 13.57
CA SER A 555 -1.04 32.51 14.26
C SER A 555 -1.00 34.04 14.13
N THR A 556 -2.13 34.68 13.80
CA THR A 556 -2.21 36.15 13.71
C THR A 556 -2.34 36.77 15.10
N LEU A 557 -1.39 37.64 15.45
CA LEU A 557 -1.48 38.55 16.58
C LEU A 557 -2.07 39.88 16.11
N THR A 558 -3.03 40.42 16.88
CA THR A 558 -3.68 41.69 16.60
C THR A 558 -3.52 42.62 17.79
N GLU A 559 -2.96 43.79 17.52
CA GLU A 559 -2.73 44.85 18.51
C GLU A 559 -4.00 45.18 19.32
N GLY A 560 -3.84 45.28 20.64
CA GLY A 560 -4.91 45.72 21.55
C GLY A 560 -6.11 44.77 21.68
N THR A 561 -6.00 43.53 21.18
CA THR A 561 -7.04 42.49 21.27
C THR A 561 -6.72 41.45 22.34
N THR A 562 -7.62 40.48 22.55
CA THR A 562 -7.36 39.28 23.35
C THR A 562 -6.39 38.29 22.69
N THR A 563 -5.68 38.71 21.64
CA THR A 563 -4.72 37.94 20.85
C THR A 563 -3.51 38.82 20.50
N ASP A 564 -2.98 39.57 21.47
CA ASP A 564 -1.77 40.41 21.31
C ASP A 564 -0.46 39.65 21.65
N SER A 565 -0.59 38.42 22.16
CA SER A 565 0.48 37.59 22.69
C SER A 565 0.37 36.13 22.20
N ALA A 566 1.51 35.48 21.91
CA ALA A 566 1.59 34.07 21.52
C ALA A 566 2.83 33.36 22.07
N ARG A 567 2.74 32.04 22.19
CA ARG A 567 3.87 31.16 22.52
C ARG A 567 3.92 29.96 21.60
N GLN A 568 5.14 29.59 21.21
CA GLN A 568 5.46 28.40 20.43
C GLN A 568 6.45 27.53 21.21
N LEU A 569 6.08 26.27 21.40
CA LEU A 569 6.90 25.29 22.10
C LEU A 569 8.11 24.89 21.25
N ALA A 570 9.18 24.39 21.89
CA ALA A 570 10.23 23.69 21.15
C ALA A 570 9.83 22.24 20.85
N SER A 571 10.37 21.67 19.76
CA SER A 571 10.18 20.25 19.42
C SER A 571 10.67 19.35 20.54
N ILE A 572 9.88 18.33 20.85
CA ILE A 572 10.23 17.24 21.75
C ILE A 572 10.37 15.99 20.88
N ASP A 573 11.53 15.33 20.97
CA ASP A 573 11.75 14.03 20.37
C ASP A 573 11.44 12.97 21.43
N VAL A 574 10.36 12.22 21.20
CA VAL A 574 9.92 11.12 22.06
C VAL A 574 10.33 9.80 21.42
N VAL A 575 11.30 9.13 22.02
CA VAL A 575 11.72 7.77 21.68
C VAL A 575 11.03 6.82 22.65
N VAL A 576 10.53 5.71 22.11
CA VAL A 576 9.83 4.67 22.88
C VAL A 576 10.58 3.36 22.68
N GLU A 577 10.84 2.63 23.77
CA GLU A 577 11.52 1.34 23.70
C GLU A 577 10.66 0.30 22.95
N PRO A 578 11.27 -0.72 22.31
CA PRO A 578 10.52 -1.71 21.55
C PRO A 578 9.41 -2.38 22.39
N GLY A 579 8.20 -2.43 21.84
CA GLY A 579 7.00 -2.94 22.50
C GLY A 579 6.26 -1.91 23.36
N TYR A 580 6.95 -0.90 23.90
CA TYR A 580 6.27 0.20 24.58
C TYR A 580 5.50 1.07 23.57
N THR A 581 4.39 1.70 23.98
CA THR A 581 3.66 2.69 23.15
C THR A 581 3.16 3.86 24.00
N ILE A 582 3.25 5.10 23.49
CA ILE A 582 2.76 6.28 24.21
C ILE A 582 1.46 6.81 23.63
N THR A 583 0.50 7.12 24.50
CA THR A 583 -0.81 7.70 24.17
C THR A 583 -1.10 8.92 25.05
N ALA A 584 -2.06 9.74 24.63
CA ALA A 584 -2.54 10.89 25.38
C ALA A 584 -4.07 10.95 25.32
N ASP A 585 -4.72 11.49 26.35
CA ASP A 585 -6.18 11.61 26.35
C ASP A 585 -6.71 12.68 25.37
N ASN A 586 -7.96 12.43 24.93
CA ASN A 586 -8.81 13.33 24.15
C ASN A 586 -8.37 13.57 22.68
N ALA A 587 -9.04 12.93 21.71
CA ALA A 587 -8.65 12.90 20.28
C ALA A 587 -9.40 13.89 19.35
N THR A 588 -10.25 14.81 19.84
CA THR A 588 -11.04 15.76 19.01
C THR A 588 -10.39 17.14 18.80
N THR A 589 -10.78 17.88 17.76
CA THR A 589 -10.11 19.11 17.28
C THR A 589 -9.88 20.20 18.34
N GLY A 590 -8.62 20.62 18.51
CA GLY A 590 -8.18 21.70 19.42
C GLY A 590 -6.64 21.85 19.43
N GLN A 591 -6.10 22.87 20.10
CA GLN A 591 -4.65 23.04 20.26
C GLN A 591 -4.12 22.10 21.35
N LYS A 592 -3.42 21.03 20.93
CA LYS A 592 -2.98 19.92 21.79
C LYS A 592 -1.48 19.72 21.73
N LEU A 593 -0.89 19.16 22.79
CA LEU A 593 0.53 18.80 22.79
C LEU A 593 0.87 17.76 21.71
N LEU A 594 0.00 16.78 21.49
CA LEU A 594 0.23 15.65 20.58
C LEU A 594 -0.92 15.55 19.58
N ASN A 595 -0.66 15.88 18.31
CA ASN A 595 -1.65 15.74 17.23
C ASN A 595 -1.42 14.42 16.49
N ILE A 596 -2.01 13.33 16.98
CA ILE A 596 -1.88 11.99 16.37
C ILE A 596 -2.75 11.89 15.11
N ALA A 597 -2.32 12.58 14.05
CA ALA A 597 -2.80 12.38 12.69
C ALA A 597 -1.59 12.02 11.81
N THR A 598 -1.53 10.76 11.37
CA THR A 598 -0.62 10.20 10.33
C THR A 598 0.86 9.91 10.66
N ALA A 599 1.41 10.27 11.82
CA ALA A 599 2.87 10.16 12.10
C ALA A 599 3.32 8.88 12.83
N LEU A 600 3.04 7.69 12.27
CA LEU A 600 3.57 6.41 12.76
C LEU A 600 3.86 5.52 11.53
N THR A 601 5.01 5.66 10.82
CA THR A 601 5.33 5.02 9.51
C THR A 601 6.77 4.44 9.35
N ALA A 602 6.92 3.09 9.15
CA ALA A 602 8.10 2.15 9.17
C ALA A 602 8.77 1.62 10.51
N ALA A 603 8.05 0.93 11.43
CA ALA A 603 8.57 0.41 12.73
C ALA A 603 8.62 -1.09 12.64
N THR A 604 9.75 -1.68 13.04
CA THR A 604 10.12 -3.09 12.87
C THR A 604 8.91 -4.03 12.93
N THR A 605 8.39 -4.39 11.76
CA THR A 605 7.08 -5.03 11.65
C THR A 605 7.16 -6.49 12.07
N ALA A 606 7.07 -6.73 13.38
CA ALA A 606 6.33 -7.88 13.83
C ALA A 606 4.92 -7.71 13.29
N THR A 607 4.57 -8.52 12.30
CA THR A 607 3.18 -8.60 11.85
C THR A 607 2.39 -9.09 13.06
N ARG A 608 1.50 -8.28 13.63
CA ARG A 608 0.71 -8.68 14.82
C ARG A 608 -0.72 -9.02 14.40
N GLY A 609 -1.46 -9.76 15.23
CA GLY A 609 -2.84 -10.18 14.97
C GLY A 609 -3.80 -9.03 14.66
N LEU A 610 -4.97 -9.33 14.13
CA LEU A 610 -6.08 -8.38 14.01
C LEU A 610 -6.78 -8.19 15.37
N ALA A 611 -7.52 -7.09 15.49
CA ALA A 611 -8.39 -6.77 16.63
C ALA A 611 -9.54 -7.78 16.84
N ASP A 612 -9.92 -8.41 15.73
CA ASP A 612 -10.96 -9.40 15.49
C ASP A 612 -10.75 -9.83 14.02
N ALA A 613 -11.00 -11.09 13.66
CA ALA A 613 -10.82 -11.59 12.29
C ALA A 613 -12.13 -11.71 11.48
N THR A 614 -13.15 -10.90 11.83
CA THR A 614 -14.37 -10.73 11.01
C THR A 614 -14.14 -10.17 9.60
N GLY A 615 -12.92 -9.70 9.29
CA GLY A 615 -12.49 -9.25 7.97
C GLY A 615 -11.99 -10.33 7.01
N GLY A 616 -12.26 -11.61 7.28
CA GLY A 616 -11.99 -12.70 6.35
C GLY A 616 -10.51 -13.05 6.16
N ASN A 617 -10.18 -13.65 5.00
CA ASN A 617 -8.83 -14.10 4.66
C ASN A 617 -8.06 -13.07 3.80
N ASN A 618 -8.69 -11.94 3.43
CA ASN A 618 -8.14 -10.85 2.64
C ASN A 618 -7.73 -11.26 1.21
N VAL A 619 -8.36 -12.30 0.66
CA VAL A 619 -8.38 -12.52 -0.79
C VAL A 619 -9.30 -11.46 -1.41
N ALA A 620 -8.77 -10.60 -2.27
CA ALA A 620 -9.58 -9.61 -2.98
C ALA A 620 -10.35 -10.27 -4.14
N GLY A 621 -11.53 -9.74 -4.46
CA GLY A 621 -12.31 -10.13 -5.64
C GLY A 621 -11.51 -9.88 -6.91
N GLN A 622 -11.18 -10.97 -7.62
CA GLN A 622 -10.25 -10.95 -8.75
C GLN A 622 -10.66 -11.91 -9.86
N ASP A 623 -10.27 -11.61 -11.10
CA ASP A 623 -10.36 -12.56 -12.20
C ASP A 623 -9.05 -13.36 -12.30
N LEU A 624 -9.21 -14.68 -12.41
CA LEU A 624 -8.12 -15.63 -12.55
C LEU A 624 -8.14 -16.24 -13.95
N THR A 625 -7.20 -15.84 -14.82
CA THR A 625 -7.12 -16.39 -16.18
C THR A 625 -6.17 -17.59 -16.20
N ILE A 626 -6.68 -18.75 -16.63
CA ILE A 626 -6.00 -20.04 -16.62
C ILE A 626 -5.67 -20.44 -18.06
N ASN A 627 -4.40 -20.34 -18.42
CA ASN A 627 -3.89 -20.61 -19.75
C ASN A 627 -3.35 -22.05 -19.79
N GLY A 628 -4.25 -23.02 -19.99
CA GLY A 628 -3.91 -24.43 -20.20
C GLY A 628 -4.03 -24.85 -21.67
N SER A 629 -4.71 -25.97 -21.92
CA SER A 629 -5.07 -26.45 -23.26
C SER A 629 -6.00 -25.47 -24.01
N VAL A 630 -6.88 -24.82 -23.24
CA VAL A 630 -7.71 -23.68 -23.65
C VAL A 630 -7.58 -22.63 -22.54
N SER A 631 -7.64 -21.35 -22.91
CA SER A 631 -7.67 -20.24 -21.95
C SER A 631 -9.11 -20.01 -21.48
N GLU A 632 -9.33 -20.01 -20.16
CA GLU A 632 -10.61 -19.67 -19.53
C GLU A 632 -10.35 -18.74 -18.34
N THR A 633 -11.30 -17.86 -18.03
CA THR A 633 -11.20 -16.92 -16.89
C THR A 633 -12.25 -17.28 -15.84
N VAL A 634 -11.84 -17.28 -14.57
CA VAL A 634 -12.65 -17.65 -13.42
C VAL A 634 -12.67 -16.48 -12.44
N THR A 635 -13.85 -15.92 -12.18
CA THR A 635 -14.02 -14.82 -11.21
C THR A 635 -14.06 -15.37 -9.79
N ILE A 636 -13.20 -14.84 -8.93
CA ILE A 636 -13.10 -15.11 -7.50
C ILE A 636 -13.81 -13.98 -6.74
N GLN A 637 -14.46 -14.30 -5.61
CA GLN A 637 -15.12 -13.31 -4.75
C GLN A 637 -14.17 -12.83 -3.65
N ASP A 638 -14.48 -11.68 -3.06
CA ASP A 638 -13.81 -11.23 -1.82
C ASP A 638 -13.92 -12.31 -0.74
N ASP A 639 -12.83 -12.52 0.01
CA ASP A 639 -12.67 -13.49 1.09
C ASP A 639 -12.99 -14.96 0.75
N ALA A 640 -12.90 -15.33 -0.54
CA ALA A 640 -13.12 -16.71 -0.95
C ALA A 640 -12.08 -17.66 -0.36
N SER A 641 -12.53 -18.77 0.23
CA SER A 641 -11.63 -19.81 0.75
C SER A 641 -10.90 -20.53 -0.40
N ALA A 642 -9.72 -21.09 -0.11
CA ALA A 642 -8.96 -21.85 -1.11
C ALA A 642 -9.76 -23.03 -1.69
N LYS A 643 -10.63 -23.65 -0.89
CA LYS A 643 -11.57 -24.69 -1.30
C LYS A 643 -12.54 -24.20 -2.37
N GLU A 644 -13.15 -23.03 -2.19
CA GLU A 644 -14.10 -22.45 -3.14
C GLU A 644 -13.40 -22.08 -4.45
N ILE A 645 -12.22 -21.46 -4.36
CA ILE A 645 -11.38 -21.14 -5.51
C ILE A 645 -11.01 -22.42 -6.29
N ALA A 646 -10.55 -23.47 -5.60
CA ALA A 646 -10.24 -24.75 -6.22
C ALA A 646 -11.48 -25.43 -6.85
N ALA A 647 -12.66 -25.31 -6.24
CA ALA A 647 -13.91 -25.82 -6.82
C ALA A 647 -14.28 -25.08 -8.13
N LEU A 648 -14.12 -23.76 -8.17
CA LEU A 648 -14.34 -22.94 -9.36
C LEU A 648 -13.35 -23.29 -10.49
N ILE A 649 -12.07 -23.52 -10.17
CA ILE A 649 -11.04 -23.97 -11.12
C ILE A 649 -11.38 -25.37 -11.66
N ASN A 650 -11.73 -26.31 -10.78
CA ASN A 650 -12.07 -27.68 -11.18
C ASN A 650 -13.33 -27.74 -12.06
N ALA A 651 -14.26 -26.79 -11.93
CA ALA A 651 -15.42 -26.68 -12.80
C ALA A 651 -15.09 -26.34 -14.27
N VAL A 652 -13.90 -25.79 -14.55
CA VAL A 652 -13.39 -25.52 -15.92
C VAL A 652 -12.28 -26.49 -16.37
N SER A 653 -11.89 -27.46 -15.52
CA SER A 653 -10.78 -28.38 -15.78
C SER A 653 -10.93 -29.22 -17.05
N ASP A 654 -12.15 -29.61 -17.43
CA ASP A 654 -12.44 -30.34 -18.68
C ASP A 654 -12.03 -29.56 -19.95
N LYS A 655 -11.93 -28.22 -19.87
CA LYS A 655 -11.50 -27.36 -20.98
C LYS A 655 -10.02 -26.98 -20.87
N THR A 656 -9.59 -26.56 -19.68
CA THR A 656 -8.23 -26.05 -19.46
C THR A 656 -7.21 -27.18 -19.34
N GLY A 657 -7.61 -28.37 -18.88
CA GLY A 657 -6.72 -29.46 -18.50
C GLY A 657 -5.96 -29.22 -17.18
N VAL A 658 -6.32 -28.16 -16.44
CA VAL A 658 -5.73 -27.81 -15.14
C VAL A 658 -6.72 -28.16 -14.03
N GLN A 659 -6.27 -28.94 -13.06
CA GLN A 659 -6.99 -29.26 -11.83
C GLN A 659 -6.39 -28.47 -10.66
N ALA A 660 -7.18 -28.20 -9.62
CA ALA A 660 -6.73 -27.53 -8.40
C ALA A 660 -7.00 -28.37 -7.16
N THR A 661 -6.07 -28.35 -6.20
CA THR A 661 -6.21 -28.96 -4.87
C THR A 661 -5.97 -27.88 -3.82
N ALA A 662 -6.92 -27.69 -2.91
CA ALA A 662 -6.82 -26.70 -1.83
C ALA A 662 -6.35 -27.34 -0.52
N ARG A 663 -5.52 -26.62 0.24
CA ARG A 663 -5.07 -27.05 1.57
C ARG A 663 -4.65 -25.86 2.42
N THR A 664 -5.14 -25.79 3.65
CA THR A 664 -4.79 -24.72 4.59
C THR A 664 -3.93 -25.30 5.70
N ARG A 665 -2.76 -24.71 5.92
CA ARG A 665 -1.80 -25.12 6.94
C ARG A 665 -1.21 -23.89 7.62
N ALA A 666 -1.05 -23.98 8.94
CA ALA A 666 -0.42 -22.95 9.76
C ALA A 666 0.46 -23.62 10.83
N THR A 667 1.51 -22.96 11.31
CA THR A 667 2.17 -23.33 12.57
C THR A 667 1.90 -22.33 13.67
N LEU A 668 1.79 -22.84 14.89
CA LEU A 668 1.86 -22.08 16.13
C LEU A 668 3.26 -22.30 16.74
N THR A 669 4.01 -21.22 16.97
CA THR A 669 5.38 -21.24 17.52
C THR A 669 5.56 -20.14 18.58
N ASP A 670 6.70 -20.17 19.26
CA ASP A 670 7.20 -19.04 20.08
C ASP A 670 6.20 -18.55 21.15
N LEU A 671 5.53 -19.49 21.82
CA LEU A 671 4.75 -19.21 23.03
C LEU A 671 5.68 -18.60 24.10
N SER A 672 5.39 -17.39 24.57
CA SER A 672 6.31 -16.68 25.48
C SER A 672 6.23 -17.06 26.96
N ALA A 673 5.12 -17.68 27.41
CA ALA A 673 4.92 -18.05 28.82
C ALA A 673 4.12 -19.35 29.00
N ASP A 674 4.39 -20.05 30.11
CA ASP A 674 3.66 -21.25 30.53
C ASP A 674 2.27 -20.88 31.09
N GLY A 675 1.23 -21.67 30.81
CA GLY A 675 -0.11 -21.43 31.37
C GLY A 675 -1.25 -22.15 30.64
N VAL A 676 -2.49 -21.84 31.04
CA VAL A 676 -3.69 -22.28 30.34
C VAL A 676 -3.93 -21.36 29.15
N VAL A 677 -3.52 -21.81 27.96
CA VAL A 677 -3.85 -21.17 26.69
C VAL A 677 -5.30 -21.49 26.31
N SER A 678 -6.02 -20.51 25.79
CA SER A 678 -7.33 -20.69 25.18
C SER A 678 -7.48 -19.85 23.91
N MET A 679 -8.27 -20.33 22.96
CA MET A 679 -8.59 -19.64 21.71
C MET A 679 -9.89 -20.23 21.13
N SER A 680 -10.55 -19.51 20.23
CA SER A 680 -11.64 -20.04 19.41
C SER A 680 -11.10 -20.40 18.03
N LEU A 681 -11.07 -21.68 17.70
CA LEU A 681 -10.56 -22.22 16.44
C LEU A 681 -11.74 -22.62 15.55
N ASN A 682 -11.91 -21.98 14.40
CA ASN A 682 -13.07 -22.15 13.49
C ASN A 682 -14.42 -22.17 14.27
N GLY A 683 -14.57 -21.25 15.22
CA GLY A 683 -15.79 -21.10 16.05
C GLY A 683 -15.94 -22.10 17.21
N SER A 684 -14.97 -22.99 17.46
CA SER A 684 -14.97 -23.88 18.63
C SER A 684 -13.91 -23.47 19.65
N SER A 685 -14.31 -23.29 20.91
CA SER A 685 -13.38 -22.99 22.00
C SER A 685 -12.43 -24.17 22.30
N ILE A 686 -11.13 -23.89 22.21
CA ILE A 686 -10.02 -24.75 22.61
C ILE A 686 -9.43 -24.17 23.90
N SER A 687 -9.05 -25.04 24.84
CA SER A 687 -8.27 -24.63 26.01
C SER A 687 -7.40 -25.80 26.49
N ALA A 688 -6.15 -25.51 26.83
CA ALA A 688 -5.18 -26.49 27.31
C ALA A 688 -4.15 -25.83 28.24
N ASN A 689 -3.69 -26.57 29.25
CA ASN A 689 -2.55 -26.16 30.08
C ASN A 689 -1.25 -26.61 29.41
N VAL A 690 -0.39 -25.67 29.02
CA VAL A 690 0.83 -25.91 28.26
C VAL A 690 2.04 -25.21 28.88
N THR A 691 3.23 -25.63 28.46
CA THR A 691 4.47 -24.89 28.72
C THR A 691 5.09 -24.43 27.40
N THR A 692 5.92 -23.40 27.48
CA THR A 692 6.80 -22.91 26.40
C THR A 692 7.69 -23.99 25.76
N THR A 693 7.84 -25.15 26.42
CA THR A 693 8.66 -26.29 25.99
C THR A 693 7.86 -27.55 25.63
N ASP A 694 6.55 -27.59 25.89
CA ASP A 694 5.70 -28.74 25.58
C ASP A 694 4.24 -28.33 25.31
N LEU A 695 3.88 -28.32 24.01
CA LEU A 695 2.53 -28.01 23.53
C LEU A 695 1.65 -29.26 23.31
N THR A 696 2.04 -30.44 23.84
CA THR A 696 1.30 -31.70 23.64
C THR A 696 -0.18 -31.60 24.03
N GLU A 697 -0.50 -30.93 25.15
CA GLU A 697 -1.89 -30.79 25.61
C GLU A 697 -2.75 -29.88 24.71
N LEU A 698 -2.15 -28.86 24.07
CA LEU A 698 -2.85 -28.04 23.08
C LEU A 698 -3.19 -28.86 21.83
N VAL A 699 -2.27 -29.70 21.37
CA VAL A 699 -2.51 -30.63 20.25
C VAL A 699 -3.61 -31.64 20.59
N ASN A 700 -3.62 -32.17 21.81
CA ASN A 700 -4.68 -33.06 22.30
C ASN A 700 -6.05 -32.34 22.33
N ALA A 701 -6.09 -31.09 22.83
CA ALA A 701 -7.31 -30.29 22.90
C ALA A 701 -7.87 -29.99 21.51
N ILE A 702 -7.03 -29.58 20.55
CA ILE A 702 -7.45 -29.32 19.16
C ILE A 702 -7.96 -30.61 18.49
N ASN A 703 -7.21 -31.72 18.60
CA ASN A 703 -7.60 -32.99 17.99
C ASN A 703 -8.89 -33.58 18.60
N SER A 704 -9.23 -33.23 19.85
CA SER A 704 -10.52 -33.59 20.45
C SER A 704 -11.72 -32.86 19.82
N LYS A 705 -11.46 -31.79 19.05
CA LYS A 705 -12.47 -30.91 18.42
C LYS A 705 -12.44 -30.91 16.89
N THR A 706 -11.53 -31.64 16.23
CA THR A 706 -11.43 -31.74 14.76
C THR A 706 -12.75 -32.07 14.07
N GLY A 707 -13.65 -32.84 14.70
CA GLY A 707 -14.98 -33.13 14.15
C GLY A 707 -15.94 -31.93 14.07
N ALA A 708 -15.63 -30.82 14.74
CA ALA A 708 -16.37 -29.55 14.71
C ALA A 708 -15.58 -28.44 14.01
N THR A 709 -14.25 -28.39 14.16
CA THR A 709 -13.39 -27.36 13.55
C THR A 709 -12.93 -27.68 12.13
N GLY A 710 -12.89 -28.97 11.76
CA GLY A 710 -12.25 -29.47 10.54
C GLY A 710 -10.71 -29.42 10.56
N VAL A 711 -10.11 -28.86 11.61
CA VAL A 711 -8.66 -28.68 11.78
C VAL A 711 -8.07 -29.84 12.58
N GLY A 712 -7.06 -30.51 12.01
CA GLY A 712 -6.18 -31.44 12.73
C GLY A 712 -4.91 -30.73 13.19
N ALA A 713 -4.31 -31.20 14.29
CA ALA A 713 -3.05 -30.69 14.81
C ALA A 713 -1.99 -31.80 14.94
N THR A 714 -0.76 -31.50 14.54
CA THR A 714 0.43 -32.34 14.77
C THR A 714 1.49 -31.57 15.53
N LEU A 715 2.30 -32.28 16.32
CA LEU A 715 3.39 -31.72 17.10
C LEU A 715 4.75 -32.06 16.46
N ASP A 716 5.67 -31.11 16.40
CA ASP A 716 7.05 -31.38 16.00
C ASP A 716 7.82 -32.19 17.08
N ILE A 717 8.94 -32.82 16.69
CA ILE A 717 9.84 -33.55 17.58
C ILE A 717 10.38 -32.69 18.74
N THR A 718 10.51 -31.37 18.55
CA THR A 718 10.92 -30.41 19.59
C THR A 718 9.83 -30.08 20.60
N LYS A 719 8.56 -30.43 20.32
CA LYS A 719 7.35 -30.13 21.12
C LYS A 719 6.99 -28.65 21.28
N THR A 720 7.73 -27.73 20.67
CA THR A 720 7.49 -26.27 20.71
C THR A 720 6.74 -25.74 19.49
N ILE A 721 6.56 -26.56 18.45
CA ILE A 721 5.89 -26.20 17.20
C ILE A 721 4.65 -27.08 17.02
N VAL A 722 3.48 -26.46 16.88
CA VAL A 722 2.23 -27.14 16.50
C VAL A 722 1.91 -26.80 15.05
N THR A 723 1.75 -27.79 14.19
CA THR A 723 1.21 -27.60 12.82
C THR A 723 -0.27 -27.89 12.82
N LEU A 724 -1.07 -26.92 12.38
CA LEU A 724 -2.50 -27.04 12.08
C LEU A 724 -2.70 -27.36 10.60
N GLU A 725 -3.65 -28.22 10.28
CA GLU A 725 -4.03 -28.55 8.91
C GLU A 725 -5.55 -28.68 8.74
N HIS A 726 -6.11 -27.97 7.77
CA HIS A 726 -7.47 -28.16 7.24
C HIS A 726 -7.39 -28.81 5.86
N ALA A 727 -7.61 -30.12 5.80
CA ALA A 727 -7.30 -30.95 4.63
C ALA A 727 -8.12 -30.63 3.36
N SER A 728 -9.28 -29.96 3.48
CA SER A 728 -10.09 -29.50 2.34
C SER A 728 -9.82 -28.07 1.87
N GLY A 729 -8.92 -27.33 2.54
CA GLY A 729 -8.64 -25.93 2.19
C GLY A 729 -9.69 -24.90 2.58
N GLU A 730 -10.48 -25.16 3.62
CA GLU A 730 -11.20 -24.07 4.32
C GLU A 730 -10.19 -23.25 5.12
N ASP A 731 -10.49 -22.00 5.41
CA ASP A 731 -9.59 -21.15 6.16
C ASP A 731 -9.47 -21.60 7.63
N ILE A 732 -8.34 -21.29 8.25
CA ILE A 732 -8.11 -21.53 9.68
C ILE A 732 -8.24 -20.16 10.37
N SER A 733 -9.36 -19.94 11.05
CA SER A 733 -9.60 -18.77 11.88
C SER A 733 -9.20 -19.08 13.33
N ILE A 734 -8.23 -18.32 13.85
CA ILE A 734 -7.86 -18.32 15.27
C ILE A 734 -8.37 -17.00 15.83
N LEU A 735 -9.31 -17.07 16.77
CA LEU A 735 -9.94 -15.91 17.41
C LEU A 735 -9.68 -15.94 18.91
N ASP A 736 -9.72 -14.79 19.56
CA ASP A 736 -9.70 -14.64 21.03
C ASP A 736 -8.53 -15.38 21.71
N PHE A 737 -7.31 -15.31 21.17
CA PHE A 737 -6.13 -15.90 21.83
C PHE A 737 -5.90 -15.31 23.22
N ASN A 738 -5.86 -16.18 24.23
CA ASN A 738 -5.73 -15.82 25.63
C ASN A 738 -4.85 -16.83 26.39
N SER A 739 -4.26 -16.42 27.51
CA SER A 739 -3.43 -17.27 28.38
C SER A 739 -3.69 -16.93 29.85
N SER A 740 -3.71 -17.92 30.75
CA SER A 740 -3.84 -17.65 32.20
C SER A 740 -2.62 -17.01 32.83
N ALA A 741 -1.48 -16.96 32.13
CA ALA A 741 -0.31 -16.17 32.52
C ALA A 741 -0.34 -14.76 31.92
N ALA A 742 -1.31 -14.46 31.06
CA ALA A 742 -1.51 -13.10 30.58
C ALA A 742 -2.28 -12.29 31.63
N VAL A 743 -1.80 -11.08 31.92
CA VAL A 743 -2.47 -10.16 32.84
C VAL A 743 -2.87 -8.93 32.05
N SER A 744 -4.17 -8.69 31.86
CA SER A 744 -4.66 -7.44 31.26
C SER A 744 -4.75 -6.35 32.33
N SER A 745 -3.82 -5.40 32.33
CA SER A 745 -3.69 -4.37 33.36
C SER A 745 -3.30 -3.01 32.79
N ASN A 746 -3.70 -1.96 33.52
CA ASN A 746 -3.34 -0.57 33.26
C ASN A 746 -2.34 -0.05 34.31
N THR A 747 -1.50 -0.93 34.92
CA THR A 747 -0.38 -0.61 35.84
C THR A 747 0.69 -1.71 36.10
N ALA A 748 0.46 -2.99 35.76
CA ALA A 748 1.10 -4.24 36.21
C ALA A 748 0.53 -5.48 35.44
N PRO A 749 0.94 -5.81 34.20
CA PRO A 749 0.43 -6.88 33.34
C PRO A 749 1.57 -7.83 32.89
N GLU A 750 1.22 -8.77 32.02
CA GLU A 750 2.13 -9.75 31.43
C GLU A 750 1.55 -10.09 30.03
N THR A 751 2.28 -9.85 28.94
CA THR A 751 1.87 -10.34 27.59
C THR A 751 2.34 -11.76 27.40
N VAL A 752 1.42 -12.59 26.91
CA VAL A 752 1.75 -13.88 26.36
C VAL A 752 1.59 -13.81 24.86
N THR A 753 2.65 -14.06 24.11
CA THR A 753 2.66 -14.02 22.65
C THR A 753 2.61 -15.42 22.08
N LEU A 754 2.04 -15.59 20.88
CA LEU A 754 2.08 -16.81 20.09
C LEU A 754 2.25 -16.45 18.62
N ALA A 755 3.32 -16.90 17.98
CA ALA A 755 3.54 -16.66 16.56
C ALA A 755 2.74 -17.67 15.70
N VAL A 756 2.12 -17.18 14.64
CA VAL A 756 1.29 -17.94 13.70
C VAL A 756 1.79 -17.72 12.28
N GLN A 757 2.19 -18.77 11.56
CA GLN A 757 2.75 -18.62 10.21
C GLN A 757 2.16 -19.62 9.21
N GLY A 758 1.95 -19.16 7.98
CA GLY A 758 1.38 -19.95 6.89
C GLY A 758 2.40 -20.88 6.26
N TYR A 759 1.90 -21.89 5.57
CA TYR A 759 2.72 -22.84 4.82
C TYR A 759 2.28 -22.92 3.37
N LYS A 760 3.19 -22.60 2.45
CA LYS A 760 3.05 -22.95 1.04
C LYS A 760 3.49 -24.39 0.82
N VAL A 761 2.95 -25.01 -0.22
CA VAL A 761 3.47 -26.29 -0.72
C VAL A 761 4.84 -26.03 -1.34
N ASP A 762 5.89 -26.62 -0.75
CA ASP A 762 7.27 -26.52 -1.23
C ASP A 762 7.93 -27.90 -1.17
N PRO A 763 7.93 -28.65 -2.28
CA PRO A 763 8.51 -29.98 -2.34
C PRO A 763 10.05 -29.98 -2.34
N ALA A 764 10.73 -28.82 -2.25
CA ALA A 764 12.15 -28.77 -1.94
C ALA A 764 12.44 -28.86 -0.43
N ASP A 765 11.43 -28.62 0.43
CA ASP A 765 11.52 -28.85 1.87
C ASP A 765 11.35 -30.35 2.20
N ALA A 766 12.09 -30.87 3.20
CA ALA A 766 11.98 -32.27 3.63
C ALA A 766 10.59 -32.63 4.18
N THR A 767 9.85 -31.64 4.68
CA THR A 767 8.46 -31.75 5.10
C THR A 767 7.47 -31.57 3.95
N GLY A 768 7.92 -31.19 2.74
CA GLY A 768 7.10 -30.90 1.55
C GLY A 768 6.31 -29.59 1.60
N TYR A 769 6.51 -28.79 2.66
CA TYR A 769 5.90 -27.49 2.84
C TYR A 769 6.95 -26.52 3.41
N SER A 770 6.93 -25.27 2.97
CA SER A 770 7.82 -24.22 3.50
C SER A 770 6.97 -23.09 4.07
N THR A 771 7.51 -22.31 5.00
CA THR A 771 6.78 -21.16 5.55
C THR A 771 6.55 -20.11 4.46
N SER A 772 5.41 -19.42 4.56
CA SER A 772 4.99 -18.38 3.61
C SER A 772 4.47 -17.16 4.37
N GLY A 773 4.78 -15.97 3.84
CA GLY A 773 4.65 -14.70 4.56
C GLY A 773 5.58 -14.55 5.78
N SER A 774 5.45 -13.45 6.51
CA SER A 774 6.03 -13.29 7.85
C SER A 774 5.08 -13.86 8.91
N ALA A 775 5.61 -14.33 10.03
CA ALA A 775 4.79 -14.82 11.13
C ALA A 775 3.96 -13.68 11.75
N VAL A 776 2.70 -13.99 12.06
CA VAL A 776 1.76 -13.12 12.79
C VAL A 776 1.82 -13.43 14.27
N THR A 777 2.28 -12.47 15.07
CA THR A 777 2.24 -12.55 16.53
C THR A 777 0.83 -12.26 17.04
N LEU A 778 0.16 -13.29 17.56
CA LEU A 778 -1.02 -13.14 18.43
C LEU A 778 -0.57 -12.80 19.84
N GLU A 779 -1.34 -11.96 20.52
CA GLU A 779 -1.01 -11.48 21.86
C GLU A 779 -2.20 -11.56 22.80
N ALA A 780 -1.98 -12.27 23.90
CA ALA A 780 -2.87 -12.41 25.02
C ALA A 780 -2.38 -11.50 26.15
N GLY A 781 -3.29 -10.74 26.76
CA GLY A 781 -2.92 -9.71 27.72
C GLY A 781 -2.54 -8.39 27.04
N GLY A 782 -2.46 -7.35 27.84
CA GLY A 782 -2.08 -6.00 27.41
C GLY A 782 -3.14 -4.92 27.55
N ILE A 783 -2.86 -3.67 27.11
CA ILE A 783 -3.79 -2.56 27.34
C ILE A 783 -4.89 -2.58 26.31
N THR A 784 -6.10 -2.66 26.84
CA THR A 784 -7.38 -2.23 26.28
C THR A 784 -7.44 -0.83 25.61
N THR A 785 -6.36 -0.05 25.52
CA THR A 785 -6.34 1.29 24.89
C THR A 785 -5.37 1.46 23.72
N VAL A 786 -4.51 0.48 23.43
CA VAL A 786 -3.84 0.42 22.12
C VAL A 786 -4.85 -0.17 21.14
N ALA A 787 -4.89 0.31 19.90
CA ALA A 787 -5.99 0.00 18.98
C ALA A 787 -6.10 -1.50 18.63
N GLY A 788 -7.04 -2.19 19.29
CA GLY A 788 -7.44 -3.58 19.04
C GLY A 788 -6.69 -4.61 19.90
N ASN A 789 -7.44 -5.59 20.43
CA ASN A 789 -6.86 -6.79 21.02
C ASN A 789 -6.19 -7.59 19.90
N ARG A 790 -4.87 -7.69 19.83
CA ARG A 790 -4.19 -8.34 18.68
C ARG A 790 -4.13 -9.87 18.87
N ASP A 791 -5.28 -10.45 19.19
CA ASP A 791 -5.48 -11.83 19.64
C ASP A 791 -6.02 -12.77 18.55
N SER A 792 -6.33 -12.23 17.37
CA SER A 792 -7.05 -12.94 16.30
C SER A 792 -6.29 -12.90 14.96
N THR A 793 -6.42 -13.96 14.15
CA THR A 793 -5.91 -14.02 12.76
C THR A 793 -6.67 -15.05 11.94
N VAL A 794 -6.73 -14.85 10.63
CA VAL A 794 -7.20 -15.86 9.66
C VAL A 794 -6.04 -16.27 8.76
N ILE A 795 -5.93 -17.57 8.54
CA ILE A 795 -4.98 -18.17 7.61
C ILE A 795 -5.77 -18.64 6.39
N GLY A 796 -5.55 -17.99 5.25
CA GLY A 796 -6.06 -18.44 3.95
C GLY A 796 -5.39 -19.73 3.49
N GLY A 797 -6.05 -20.50 2.62
CA GLY A 797 -5.47 -21.74 2.11
C GLY A 797 -4.49 -21.56 0.95
N SER A 798 -3.54 -22.49 0.82
CA SER A 798 -2.79 -22.69 -0.43
C SER A 798 -3.62 -23.44 -1.47
N ILE A 799 -3.40 -23.12 -2.74
CA ILE A 799 -3.98 -23.81 -3.88
C ILE A 799 -2.85 -24.34 -4.75
N GLU A 800 -2.77 -25.66 -4.89
CA GLU A 800 -1.91 -26.33 -5.86
C GLU A 800 -2.70 -26.55 -7.16
N PHE A 801 -2.30 -25.87 -8.22
CA PHE A 801 -2.72 -26.15 -9.59
C PHE A 801 -1.85 -27.27 -10.15
N LYS A 802 -2.43 -28.25 -10.86
CA LYS A 802 -1.69 -29.31 -11.54
C LYS A 802 -2.28 -29.69 -12.90
N SER A 803 -1.40 -29.98 -13.86
CA SER A 803 -1.76 -30.34 -15.24
C SER A 803 -0.94 -31.54 -15.73
N THR A 804 -1.65 -32.53 -16.28
CA THR A 804 -1.07 -33.66 -17.02
C THR A 804 -0.98 -33.38 -18.53
N GLY A 805 -1.62 -32.31 -19.02
CA GLY A 805 -1.69 -31.96 -20.44
C GLY A 805 -0.43 -31.25 -20.98
N GLY A 806 0.37 -30.66 -20.09
CA GLY A 806 1.57 -29.91 -20.43
C GLY A 806 1.75 -28.67 -19.55
N TYR A 807 2.63 -27.77 -19.97
CA TYR A 807 2.80 -26.46 -19.34
C TYR A 807 1.49 -25.68 -19.32
N PHE A 808 1.24 -24.97 -18.23
CA PHE A 808 0.17 -24.00 -18.12
C PHE A 808 0.70 -22.73 -17.45
N SER A 809 -0.11 -21.69 -17.43
CA SER A 809 0.15 -20.50 -16.62
C SER A 809 -1.16 -19.96 -16.05
N VAL A 810 -1.05 -19.24 -14.95
CA VAL A 810 -2.18 -18.59 -14.28
C VAL A 810 -1.85 -17.11 -14.16
N VAL A 811 -2.85 -16.25 -14.35
CA VAL A 811 -2.74 -14.80 -14.28
C VAL A 811 -3.78 -14.28 -13.29
N SER A 812 -3.35 -13.42 -12.37
CA SER A 812 -4.21 -12.70 -11.42
C SER A 812 -4.46 -11.29 -11.93
N SER A 813 -5.71 -10.82 -11.94
CA SER A 813 -6.04 -9.43 -12.30
C SER A 813 -5.67 -8.39 -11.22
N ILE A 814 -5.25 -8.84 -10.04
CA ILE A 814 -4.94 -8.01 -8.85
C ILE A 814 -3.51 -8.31 -8.37
N ALA A 815 -2.82 -7.30 -7.82
CA ALA A 815 -1.47 -7.39 -7.28
C ALA A 815 -1.45 -7.94 -5.84
N GLU A 816 -0.31 -8.44 -5.38
CA GLU A 816 -0.13 -8.99 -4.02
C GLU A 816 -0.51 -7.99 -2.91
N GLU A 817 -0.05 -6.73 -3.03
CA GLU A 817 -0.31 -5.66 -2.05
C GLU A 817 -1.80 -5.30 -1.93
N ASP A 818 -2.59 -5.57 -2.96
CA ASP A 818 -4.04 -5.32 -3.03
C ASP A 818 -4.87 -6.57 -2.67
N GLY A 819 -4.25 -7.68 -2.21
CA GLY A 819 -4.94 -8.93 -1.83
C GLY A 819 -4.99 -10.00 -2.93
N GLY A 820 -4.08 -9.95 -3.91
CA GLY A 820 -3.99 -10.93 -5.00
C GLY A 820 -3.39 -12.29 -4.60
N LEU A 821 -3.91 -13.38 -5.18
CA LEU A 821 -3.54 -14.78 -4.87
C LEU A 821 -2.10 -15.20 -5.22
N PHE A 822 -1.31 -14.38 -5.91
CA PHE A 822 0.08 -14.67 -6.26
C PHE A 822 0.97 -13.45 -6.02
N GLY A 823 2.20 -13.70 -5.54
CA GLY A 823 3.15 -12.62 -5.28
C GLY A 823 3.58 -11.86 -6.54
N GLY A 824 3.70 -10.53 -6.45
CA GLY A 824 4.04 -9.63 -7.57
C GLY A 824 2.90 -8.74 -8.07
N ASN A 825 3.03 -8.24 -9.32
CA ASN A 825 2.11 -7.25 -9.89
C ASN A 825 0.84 -7.90 -10.47
N ALA A 826 -0.22 -7.10 -10.63
CA ALA A 826 -1.39 -7.46 -11.42
C ALA A 826 -1.00 -7.81 -12.86
N GLU A 827 -1.69 -8.81 -13.44
CA GLU A 827 -1.47 -9.37 -14.77
C GLU A 827 -0.10 -10.06 -14.99
N ASP A 828 0.70 -10.29 -13.92
CA ASP A 828 1.92 -11.08 -14.01
C ASP A 828 1.63 -12.54 -14.36
N LEU A 829 2.29 -13.05 -15.41
CA LEU A 829 2.16 -14.44 -15.86
C LEU A 829 2.89 -15.41 -14.91
N LYS A 830 2.14 -16.16 -14.09
CA LYS A 830 2.70 -17.21 -13.22
C LYS A 830 2.74 -18.54 -13.97
N ALA A 831 3.90 -18.86 -14.54
CA ALA A 831 4.12 -20.11 -15.28
C ALA A 831 4.21 -21.33 -14.34
N SER A 832 3.75 -22.48 -14.80
CA SER A 832 3.88 -23.75 -14.08
C SER A 832 5.32 -24.26 -14.05
N THR A 833 5.76 -24.75 -12.89
CA THR A 833 7.02 -25.50 -12.73
C THR A 833 6.77 -26.99 -13.04
N ASN A 834 7.72 -27.62 -13.74
CA ASN A 834 7.64 -29.05 -14.05
C ASN A 834 8.27 -29.88 -12.93
N TYR A 835 7.48 -30.71 -12.25
CA TYR A 835 7.93 -31.64 -11.22
C TYR A 835 8.15 -33.01 -11.83
N THR A 836 9.40 -33.44 -11.87
CA THR A 836 9.85 -34.57 -12.70
C THR A 836 10.05 -35.84 -11.88
N VAL A 837 10.02 -36.99 -12.54
CA VAL A 837 10.28 -38.30 -11.92
C VAL A 837 11.68 -38.35 -11.27
N ALA A 838 12.65 -37.59 -11.78
CA ALA A 838 13.98 -37.43 -11.19
C ALA A 838 13.99 -36.73 -9.82
N THR A 839 12.92 -35.99 -9.47
CA THR A 839 12.79 -35.26 -8.20
C THR A 839 12.02 -36.04 -7.12
N ILE A 840 11.68 -37.31 -7.36
CA ILE A 840 10.91 -38.13 -6.41
C ILE A 840 11.75 -38.47 -5.17
N ASP A 841 11.29 -37.99 -4.01
CA ASP A 841 11.74 -38.42 -2.68
C ASP A 841 10.57 -38.99 -1.87
N VAL A 842 10.65 -40.26 -1.48
CA VAL A 842 9.71 -40.96 -0.60
C VAL A 842 10.24 -41.13 0.83
N SER A 843 11.34 -40.48 1.20
CA SER A 843 11.94 -40.55 2.54
C SER A 843 11.06 -39.96 3.65
N SER A 844 10.16 -39.03 3.30
CA SER A 844 9.12 -38.46 4.15
C SER A 844 7.72 -38.86 3.69
N VAL A 845 6.74 -38.83 4.61
CA VAL A 845 5.33 -39.12 4.27
C VAL A 845 4.78 -38.12 3.25
N VAL A 846 5.21 -36.86 3.32
CA VAL A 846 4.73 -35.83 2.40
C VAL A 846 5.38 -35.99 1.02
N GLY A 847 6.70 -36.19 0.96
CA GLY A 847 7.39 -36.53 -0.28
C GLY A 847 6.79 -37.76 -0.96
N ALA A 848 6.43 -38.78 -0.19
CA ALA A 848 5.73 -39.97 -0.69
C ALA A 848 4.34 -39.67 -1.29
N ASN A 849 3.59 -38.68 -0.78
CA ASN A 849 2.33 -38.24 -1.39
C ASN A 849 2.58 -37.42 -2.67
N THR A 850 3.56 -36.50 -2.65
CA THR A 850 3.97 -35.72 -3.84
C THR A 850 4.47 -36.64 -4.96
N ALA A 851 5.18 -37.72 -4.61
CA ALA A 851 5.60 -38.74 -5.54
C ALA A 851 4.43 -39.38 -6.28
N VAL A 852 3.33 -39.71 -5.59
CA VAL A 852 2.13 -40.27 -6.24
C VAL A 852 1.56 -39.32 -7.29
N ASP A 853 1.50 -38.01 -7.03
CA ASP A 853 1.08 -37.01 -8.01
C ASP A 853 2.01 -36.94 -9.24
N ILE A 854 3.33 -36.92 -9.01
CA ILE A 854 4.34 -36.91 -10.09
C ILE A 854 4.21 -38.17 -10.95
N ILE A 855 4.01 -39.32 -10.32
CA ILE A 855 3.88 -40.62 -10.98
C ILE A 855 2.55 -40.72 -11.74
N ASP A 856 1.44 -40.21 -11.20
CA ASP A 856 0.15 -40.19 -11.90
C ASP A 856 0.20 -39.28 -13.13
N GLY A 857 0.89 -38.13 -13.05
CA GLY A 857 1.21 -37.30 -14.21
C GLY A 857 2.11 -38.01 -15.24
N ALA A 858 3.18 -38.67 -14.78
CA ALA A 858 4.07 -39.45 -15.63
C ALA A 858 3.36 -40.62 -16.33
N LEU A 859 2.50 -41.35 -15.60
CA LEU A 859 1.67 -42.44 -16.14
C LEU A 859 0.67 -41.91 -17.16
N ALA A 860 0.00 -40.78 -16.89
CA ALA A 860 -0.87 -40.12 -17.87
C ALA A 860 -0.10 -39.71 -19.13
N LYS A 861 1.10 -39.15 -18.98
CA LYS A 861 1.97 -38.77 -20.11
C LYS A 861 2.41 -39.98 -20.93
N VAL A 862 2.88 -41.06 -20.29
CA VAL A 862 3.23 -42.32 -20.95
C VAL A 862 2.02 -42.90 -21.68
N ASN A 863 0.84 -42.95 -21.04
CA ASN A 863 -0.39 -43.46 -21.66
C ASN A 863 -0.81 -42.62 -22.87
N SER A 864 -0.62 -41.29 -22.85
CA SER A 864 -0.84 -40.43 -24.03
C SER A 864 0.12 -40.79 -25.18
N ILE A 865 1.42 -40.95 -24.91
CA ILE A 865 2.41 -41.32 -25.95
C ILE A 865 2.07 -42.68 -26.54
N ARG A 866 1.66 -43.64 -25.71
CA ARG A 866 1.22 -44.98 -26.13
C ARG A 866 -0.05 -44.94 -26.98
N ALA A 867 -1.02 -44.09 -26.63
CA ALA A 867 -2.22 -43.87 -27.43
C ALA A 867 -1.88 -43.27 -28.82
N ASP A 868 -0.98 -42.28 -28.88
CA ASP A 868 -0.49 -41.69 -30.13
C ASP A 868 0.23 -42.71 -31.00
N LEU A 869 1.11 -43.54 -30.40
CA LEU A 869 1.79 -44.64 -31.09
C LEU A 869 0.80 -45.69 -31.61
N GLY A 870 -0.22 -46.05 -30.83
CA GLY A 870 -1.30 -46.95 -31.26
C GLY A 870 -2.13 -46.39 -32.42
N ALA A 871 -2.46 -45.10 -32.38
CA ALA A 871 -3.12 -44.41 -33.49
C ALA A 871 -2.25 -44.38 -34.76
N LEU A 872 -0.93 -44.19 -34.60
CA LEU A 872 0.04 -44.26 -35.69
C LEU A 872 0.18 -45.68 -36.26
N GLN A 873 0.22 -46.72 -35.42
CA GLN A 873 0.20 -48.13 -35.89
C GLN A 873 -1.05 -48.41 -36.73
N ASN A 874 -2.24 -47.99 -36.26
CA ASN A 874 -3.48 -48.11 -37.01
C ASN A 874 -3.46 -47.34 -38.35
N ARG A 875 -2.91 -46.12 -38.35
CA ARG A 875 -2.73 -45.30 -39.56
C ARG A 875 -1.78 -45.95 -40.56
N PHE A 876 -0.64 -46.48 -40.11
CA PHE A 876 0.30 -47.20 -40.98
C PHE A 876 -0.32 -48.49 -41.50
N ALA A 877 -1.03 -49.28 -40.69
CA ALA A 877 -1.71 -50.51 -41.13
C ALA A 877 -2.77 -50.23 -42.20
N SER A 878 -3.62 -49.20 -42.00
CA SER A 878 -4.57 -48.75 -43.02
C SER A 878 -3.88 -48.26 -44.29
N THR A 879 -2.71 -47.60 -44.15
CA THR A 879 -1.92 -47.14 -45.30
C THR A 879 -1.32 -48.32 -46.06
N VAL A 880 -0.76 -49.33 -45.37
CA VAL A 880 -0.25 -50.57 -45.97
C VAL A 880 -1.34 -51.27 -46.78
N SER A 881 -2.54 -51.45 -46.22
CA SER A 881 -3.67 -52.07 -46.93
C SER A 881 -4.06 -51.29 -48.19
N ASN A 882 -4.13 -49.95 -48.11
CA ASN A 882 -4.43 -49.09 -49.25
C ASN A 882 -3.34 -49.16 -50.34
N LEU A 883 -2.06 -49.13 -49.95
CA LEU A 883 -0.92 -49.23 -50.86
C LEU A 883 -0.86 -50.60 -51.55
N GLN A 884 -1.14 -51.68 -50.82
CA GLN A 884 -1.23 -53.04 -51.36
C GLN A 884 -2.34 -53.16 -52.40
N ALA A 885 -3.56 -52.72 -52.07
CA ALA A 885 -4.68 -52.69 -53.00
C ALA A 885 -4.39 -51.81 -54.24
N THR A 886 -3.71 -50.68 -54.06
CA THR A 886 -3.29 -49.80 -55.17
C THR A 886 -2.23 -50.47 -56.04
N ALA A 887 -1.23 -51.14 -55.44
CA ALA A 887 -0.20 -51.87 -56.16
C ALA A 887 -0.76 -53.07 -56.94
N GLU A 888 -1.72 -53.79 -56.37
CA GLU A 888 -2.46 -54.87 -57.04
C GLU A 888 -3.28 -54.33 -58.23
N ASN A 889 -4.07 -53.26 -58.02
CA ASN A 889 -4.85 -52.63 -59.08
C ASN A 889 -3.98 -52.11 -60.24
N ILE A 890 -2.84 -51.48 -59.95
CA ILE A 890 -1.89 -51.03 -60.98
C ILE A 890 -1.20 -52.24 -61.64
N THR A 891 -0.91 -53.32 -60.90
CA THR A 891 -0.36 -54.56 -61.49
C THR A 891 -1.36 -55.22 -62.44
N ALA A 892 -2.65 -55.28 -62.08
CA ALA A 892 -3.72 -55.77 -62.94
C ALA A 892 -4.02 -54.84 -64.13
N ALA A 893 -3.85 -53.52 -63.98
CA ALA A 893 -3.90 -52.58 -65.09
C ALA A 893 -2.70 -52.77 -66.05
N ARG A 894 -1.50 -52.95 -65.52
CA ARG A 894 -0.27 -53.23 -66.28
C ARG A 894 -0.38 -54.55 -67.04
N SER A 895 -0.86 -55.61 -66.38
CA SER A 895 -1.11 -56.92 -67.00
C SER A 895 -2.01 -56.81 -68.23
N ARG A 896 -3.16 -56.12 -68.12
CA ARG A 896 -4.08 -55.86 -69.25
C ARG A 896 -3.47 -55.05 -70.40
N ILE A 897 -2.38 -54.31 -70.17
CA ILE A 897 -1.65 -53.55 -71.19
C ILE A 897 -0.53 -54.40 -71.81
N GLN A 898 0.27 -55.07 -70.97
CA GLN A 898 1.54 -55.64 -71.37
C GLN A 898 1.48 -57.14 -71.68
N ASP A 899 0.61 -57.90 -71.02
CA ASP A 899 0.60 -59.37 -71.12
C ASP A 899 -0.06 -59.84 -72.43
N ALA A 900 0.36 -61.01 -72.92
CA ALA A 900 -0.21 -61.63 -74.11
C ALA A 900 -1.40 -62.53 -73.76
N ASP A 901 -2.49 -62.41 -74.52
CA ASP A 901 -3.53 -63.45 -74.52
C ASP A 901 -2.96 -64.71 -75.18
N PHE A 902 -2.64 -65.71 -74.35
CA PHE A 902 -2.08 -66.98 -74.80
C PHE A 902 -2.96 -67.71 -75.82
N ALA A 903 -4.28 -67.64 -75.70
CA ALA A 903 -5.19 -68.31 -76.63
C ALA A 903 -5.19 -67.58 -77.99
N GLN A 904 -5.25 -66.25 -77.98
CA GLN A 904 -5.20 -65.45 -79.21
C GLN A 904 -3.84 -65.54 -79.90
N GLU A 905 -2.73 -65.46 -79.16
CA GLU A 905 -1.39 -65.50 -79.74
C GLU A 905 -1.01 -66.91 -80.20
N THR A 906 -1.50 -67.98 -79.54
CA THR A 906 -1.40 -69.36 -80.08
C THR A 906 -2.19 -69.50 -81.38
N ALA A 907 -3.40 -68.95 -81.48
CA ALA A 907 -4.17 -68.97 -82.73
C ALA A 907 -3.48 -68.15 -83.84
N ASN A 908 -2.83 -67.04 -83.51
CA ASN A 908 -1.99 -66.28 -84.46
C ASN A 908 -0.77 -67.08 -84.90
N LEU A 909 -0.07 -67.73 -83.96
CA LEU A 909 1.07 -68.60 -84.24
C LEU A 909 0.68 -69.71 -85.23
N THR A 910 -0.38 -70.47 -84.94
CA THR A 910 -0.89 -71.53 -85.81
C THR A 910 -1.29 -70.99 -87.18
N ARG A 911 -1.96 -69.83 -87.24
CA ARG A 911 -2.29 -69.17 -88.52
C ARG A 911 -1.02 -68.81 -89.30
N SER A 912 -0.01 -68.25 -88.66
CA SER A 912 1.27 -67.89 -89.30
C SER A 912 2.09 -69.10 -89.74
N GLN A 913 2.04 -70.21 -89.01
CA GLN A 913 2.64 -71.50 -89.43
C GLN A 913 1.95 -72.04 -90.68
N ILE A 914 0.61 -72.05 -90.72
CA ILE A 914 -0.16 -72.48 -91.89
C ILE A 914 0.12 -71.56 -93.09
N LEU A 915 0.18 -70.24 -92.89
CA LEU A 915 0.51 -69.28 -93.95
C LEU A 915 1.97 -69.39 -94.43
N GLN A 916 2.91 -69.76 -93.56
CA GLN A 916 4.29 -70.05 -93.96
C GLN A 916 4.34 -71.31 -94.84
N GLN A 917 3.68 -72.40 -94.44
CA GLN A 917 3.60 -73.64 -95.23
C GLN A 917 2.91 -73.40 -96.59
N ALA A 918 1.77 -72.72 -96.59
CA ALA A 918 1.06 -72.33 -97.81
C ALA A 918 1.87 -71.36 -98.69
N GLY A 919 2.62 -70.43 -98.08
CA GLY A 919 3.50 -69.49 -98.76
C GLY A 919 4.68 -70.17 -99.46
N VAL A 920 5.28 -71.20 -98.85
CA VAL A 920 6.32 -72.03 -99.46
C VAL A 920 5.74 -72.83 -100.65
N ALA A 921 4.55 -73.43 -100.50
CA ALA A 921 3.88 -74.13 -101.59
C ALA A 921 3.49 -73.18 -102.74
N MET A 922 2.99 -71.98 -102.44
CA MET A 922 2.69 -70.92 -103.40
C MET A 922 3.94 -70.40 -104.12
N LEU A 923 5.07 -70.24 -103.43
CA LEU A 923 6.35 -69.87 -104.02
C LEU A 923 6.84 -70.95 -104.99
N ALA A 924 6.75 -72.23 -104.60
CA ALA A 924 7.08 -73.36 -105.46
C ALA A 924 6.20 -73.39 -106.72
N GLN A 925 4.88 -73.22 -106.57
CA GLN A 925 3.92 -73.18 -107.69
C GLN A 925 4.14 -71.95 -108.60
N ALA A 926 4.40 -70.77 -108.02
CA ALA A 926 4.67 -69.54 -108.76
C ALA A 926 6.01 -69.57 -109.51
N ASN A 927 6.97 -70.39 -109.07
CA ASN A 927 8.22 -70.66 -109.79
C ASN A 927 8.07 -71.80 -110.81
N ALA A 928 7.10 -72.69 -110.67
CA ALA A 928 6.80 -73.74 -111.65
C ALA A 928 6.17 -73.17 -112.94
N LEU A 929 5.25 -72.20 -112.83
CA LEU A 929 4.52 -71.65 -113.98
C LEU A 929 5.44 -71.06 -115.08
N PRO A 930 6.43 -70.19 -114.77
CA PRO A 930 7.34 -69.67 -115.79
C PRO A 930 8.25 -70.76 -116.37
N ASN A 931 8.65 -71.76 -115.57
CA ASN A 931 9.45 -72.87 -116.05
C ASN A 931 8.68 -73.75 -117.04
N GLN A 932 7.36 -73.97 -116.81
CA GLN A 932 6.48 -74.66 -117.75
C GLN A 932 6.32 -73.87 -119.07
N VAL A 933 6.22 -72.54 -119.01
CA VAL A 933 6.19 -71.68 -120.20
C VAL A 933 7.56 -71.66 -120.90
N LEU A 934 8.66 -71.63 -120.16
CA LEU A 934 10.01 -71.65 -120.73
C LEU A 934 10.36 -73.00 -121.38
N THR A 935 9.78 -74.12 -120.92
CA THR A 935 9.88 -75.40 -121.64
C THR A 935 9.01 -75.44 -122.90
N LEU A 936 7.91 -74.69 -122.95
CA LEU A 936 7.06 -74.54 -124.14
C LEU A 936 7.60 -73.52 -125.17
N LEU A 937 8.59 -72.70 -124.80
CA LEU A 937 9.33 -71.81 -125.73
C LEU A 937 10.73 -72.35 -126.10
N ARG A 938 11.11 -73.54 -125.61
CA ARG A 938 12.43 -74.18 -125.85
C ARG A 938 12.34 -75.56 -126.50
N GLY A 939 11.13 -76.03 -126.77
CA GLY A 939 10.81 -77.10 -127.72
C GLY A 939 10.02 -76.52 -128.88
#